data_AF-A0A1F4MY19-F1
#
_entry.id   AF-A0A1F4MY19-F1
#
_cell.length_a   1.000
_cell.length_b   1.000
_cell.length_c   1.000
_cell.angle_alpha   90.00
_cell.angle_beta   90.00
_cell.angle_gamma   90.00
#
_symmetry.space_group_name_H-M   'P 1'
#
loop_
_entity.id
_entity.type
_entity.pdbx_description
1 polymer ?
#
loop_
_entity_poly.entity_id
_entity_poly.type
_entity_poly.pdbx_seq_one_letter_code
_entity_poly.pdbx_strand_id
1 'polypeptide(L)'
;MSQKFYDETAQLISSFVSQMKGKTDLPPKAAAPAPSIREDEAKKLPSEQMLQIFILEAREYAEDVNFILMKLEKTPEDPELAEQLMRMLHTLKGSSSMVYQEPLEKLFHYSETLVENLQKQGQSFTADNIDLLFAMVDEVEFMLTSLADHKKLKTQNYEQLLERLQSLQGAEAVIEKAVTPEKAEPEPILPDEYVTVTDEIETTPARTPDTHIRMQVKQMDQLLNEAAELVINNNQFKTQIDRFKNFLPRLDLEKKNLQTVLGQLDKIVHEQDRILLLVKSGSQSIPTIEESQKVYFDNVKRVVEHLQKFQTNFTQALQGIKDSGKFYDEQLQKISRLSNQIHDEIIQARLVPISILLQRFHRPLRDIARKFGKKIKLFIEGESTEIDRVMAEELYEPMLHILRNAIDHGIEPPEQRRKAGKAEEGLIKISAVQERNTISISVEDDGRGIDVDAIRRRVVELKLLTPELADKRTTQEMYEFLMYPGFSTAAQLSSLSGRGIGLDVVRNQVQKLKGDLRIYSQIGKFSRFTIRVPISITVIQSILVEINKNLYAIPLMQVEETLSIGPENLILKESGFVIRQRGSEIPVIKMSDLMTLARSGEQSASRASGYPIIIVQDEGRKAALLVDKILHREEILIKSLGQILQRVKFVMGGSILADGRVVLVLDVPQIVFSTLRLKEKDVALKMEDVKRLEEEVILSRKPVKESVVEKRRIRGRKPLVLVVDDSLSVRKFLSGMLSKHGYEVEVAKSGSAAMEWLNQKEFDLMITDLEMPQISGYELIEQIRSDARWEKLPVIVLTGRASKQIEQHITRLGANEFVVKPFKESDLLEKLGQYIDYRM
;
A
#
# COMPACT_ATOMS: atom_id res chain seq x y z
N MET A 1 -38.16 36.31 -8.45
CA MET A 1 -38.46 34.87 -8.26
C MET A 1 -38.08 34.43 -6.85
N SER A 2 -38.80 34.90 -5.80
CA SER A 2 -38.54 34.45 -4.42
C SER A 2 -39.80 34.29 -3.55
N GLN A 3 -40.94 34.90 -3.88
CA GLN A 3 -42.19 34.70 -3.12
C GLN A 3 -42.93 33.40 -3.51
N LYS A 4 -42.97 33.10 -4.81
CA LYS A 4 -43.77 31.99 -5.36
C LYS A 4 -43.29 30.59 -4.90
N PHE A 5 -41.98 30.46 -4.65
CA PHE A 5 -41.38 29.21 -4.17
C PHE A 5 -41.71 28.95 -2.69
N TYR A 6 -41.76 30.01 -1.87
CA TYR A 6 -42.10 29.91 -0.45
C TYR A 6 -43.56 29.46 -0.23
N ASP A 7 -44.49 30.02 -1.01
CA ASP A 7 -45.93 29.68 -0.91
C ASP A 7 -46.22 28.24 -1.36
N GLU A 8 -45.50 27.74 -2.38
CA GLU A 8 -45.61 26.35 -2.84
C GLU A 8 -45.05 25.35 -1.81
N THR A 9 -43.92 25.66 -1.14
CA THR A 9 -43.40 24.83 -0.04
C THR A 9 -44.28 24.82 1.20
N ALA A 10 -44.94 25.94 1.54
CA ALA A 10 -45.84 26.02 2.69
C ALA A 10 -47.13 25.20 2.50
N GLN A 11 -47.68 25.18 1.28
CA GLN A 11 -48.84 24.33 0.94
C GLN A 11 -48.50 22.83 0.97
N LEU A 12 -47.30 22.45 0.52
CA LEU A 12 -46.85 21.05 0.55
C LEU A 12 -46.72 20.53 1.98
N ILE A 13 -46.12 21.31 2.89
CA ILE A 13 -45.96 20.94 4.30
C ILE A 13 -47.32 20.84 5.00
N SER A 14 -48.27 21.76 4.70
CA SER A 14 -49.63 21.72 5.25
C SER A 14 -50.42 20.48 4.80
N SER A 15 -50.30 20.08 3.52
CA SER A 15 -50.95 18.87 2.99
C SER A 15 -50.41 17.59 3.62
N PHE A 16 -49.11 17.54 3.92
CA PHE A 16 -48.44 16.39 4.50
C PHE A 16 -48.82 16.17 5.97
N VAL A 17 -48.97 17.26 6.73
CA VAL A 17 -49.43 17.21 8.13
C VAL A 17 -50.92 16.83 8.24
N SER A 18 -51.73 17.19 7.24
CA SER A 18 -53.16 16.82 7.18
C SER A 18 -53.38 15.34 6.87
N GLN A 19 -52.55 14.73 6.01
CA GLN A 19 -52.64 13.30 5.68
C GLN A 19 -52.22 12.36 6.83
N MET A 20 -51.40 12.82 7.78
CA MET A 20 -50.92 12.03 8.92
C MET A 20 -51.89 11.99 10.12
N LYS A 21 -52.96 12.79 10.12
CA LYS A 21 -53.92 12.85 11.26
C LYS A 21 -55.14 11.94 11.13
N GLY A 22 -55.25 11.12 10.08
CA GLY A 22 -56.46 10.36 9.81
C GLY A 22 -56.22 8.91 9.42
N LYS A 23 -55.85 8.07 10.40
CA LYS A 23 -56.25 6.64 10.56
C LYS A 23 -55.20 5.89 11.39
N THR A 24 -55.59 5.45 12.59
CA THR A 24 -55.61 4.02 12.96
C THR A 24 -56.38 3.85 14.27
N ASP A 25 -57.38 2.98 14.21
CA ASP A 25 -58.30 2.57 15.26
C ASP A 25 -57.62 1.90 16.46
N LEU A 26 -58.17 2.13 17.66
CA LEU A 26 -58.03 1.32 18.88
C LEU A 26 -59.29 0.46 19.08
N PRO A 27 -59.17 -0.74 19.68
CA PRO A 27 -59.85 -0.99 20.98
C PRO A 27 -59.10 -1.98 21.92
N PRO A 28 -59.51 -2.20 23.20
CA PRO A 28 -60.10 -1.31 24.21
C PRO A 28 -59.43 -1.33 25.62
N LYS A 29 -59.82 -0.33 26.45
CA LYS A 29 -59.81 -0.14 27.95
C LYS A 29 -59.59 -1.38 28.85
N ALA A 30 -59.08 -1.35 30.10
CA ALA A 30 -58.98 -0.37 31.21
C ALA A 30 -57.86 -0.87 32.19
N ALA A 31 -57.22 -0.08 33.06
CA ALA A 31 -57.78 0.52 34.29
C ALA A 31 -56.86 1.61 34.87
N ALA A 32 -57.45 2.52 35.64
CA ALA A 32 -56.88 3.75 36.17
C ALA A 32 -55.73 3.54 37.18
N PRO A 33 -54.71 4.43 37.24
CA PRO A 33 -53.82 4.50 38.37
C PRO A 33 -54.43 5.39 39.47
N ALA A 34 -54.50 4.85 40.69
CA ALA A 34 -54.64 5.60 41.92
C ALA A 34 -53.24 5.80 42.57
N PRO A 35 -53.15 6.57 43.66
CA PRO A 35 -52.68 7.94 43.73
C PRO A 35 -51.17 8.08 44.01
N SER A 36 -50.68 9.30 43.78
CA SER A 36 -49.41 9.87 44.22
C SER A 36 -48.81 9.23 45.48
N ILE A 37 -47.71 8.51 45.30
CA ILE A 37 -46.79 8.18 46.38
C ILE A 37 -45.73 9.28 46.42
N ARG A 38 -45.66 9.89 47.60
CA ARG A 38 -44.74 10.90 48.11
C ARG A 38 -43.35 10.92 47.45
N GLU A 39 -42.95 12.12 47.06
CA GLU A 39 -41.57 12.58 47.10
C GLU A 39 -40.99 12.23 48.47
N ASP A 40 -40.11 11.24 48.54
CA ASP A 40 -39.00 11.14 49.49
C ASP A 40 -38.12 9.95 49.04
N GLU A 41 -36.81 10.20 48.89
CA GLU A 41 -35.73 9.25 48.55
C GLU A 41 -35.40 8.93 47.07
N ALA A 42 -35.44 9.92 46.17
CA ALA A 42 -34.61 9.85 44.96
C ALA A 42 -33.16 10.22 45.31
N LYS A 43 -32.29 9.23 45.61
CA LYS A 43 -30.83 9.41 45.52
C LYS A 43 -30.54 10.06 44.15
N LYS A 44 -30.03 11.29 44.14
CA LYS A 44 -29.63 12.02 42.92
C LYS A 44 -28.74 11.10 42.09
N LEU A 45 -29.20 10.57 40.96
CA LEU A 45 -28.30 9.90 40.02
C LEU A 45 -27.38 10.96 39.39
N PRO A 46 -26.08 10.67 39.17
CA PRO A 46 -25.18 11.59 38.49
C PRO A 46 -25.69 11.89 37.08
N SER A 47 -25.36 13.07 36.56
CA SER A 47 -25.60 13.33 35.13
C SER A 47 -24.78 12.35 34.28
N GLU A 48 -25.31 11.96 33.13
CA GLU A 48 -24.63 11.03 32.21
C GLU A 48 -23.24 11.54 31.79
N GLN A 49 -23.07 12.85 31.71
CA GLN A 49 -21.79 13.50 31.42
C GLN A 49 -20.77 13.34 32.57
N MET A 50 -21.18 13.52 33.83
CA MET A 50 -20.29 13.31 34.98
C MET A 50 -19.84 11.85 35.07
N LEU A 51 -20.75 10.90 34.80
CA LEU A 51 -20.42 9.49 34.81
C LEU A 51 -19.39 9.14 33.72
N GLN A 52 -19.53 9.71 32.52
CA GLN A 52 -18.55 9.49 31.44
C GLN A 52 -17.18 10.07 31.74
N ILE A 53 -17.13 11.28 32.34
CA ILE A 53 -15.86 11.90 32.77
C ILE A 53 -15.20 11.05 33.86
N PHE A 54 -15.97 10.63 34.87
CA PHE A 54 -15.50 9.74 35.91
C PHE A 54 -14.93 8.43 35.36
N ILE A 55 -15.63 7.76 34.42
CA ILE A 55 -15.13 6.49 33.85
C ILE A 55 -13.78 6.69 33.16
N LEU A 56 -13.58 7.82 32.48
CA LEU A 56 -12.32 8.13 31.81
C LEU A 56 -11.19 8.40 32.80
N GLU A 57 -11.45 9.23 33.83
CA GLU A 57 -10.49 9.55 34.88
C GLU A 57 -10.15 8.32 35.73
N ALA A 58 -11.15 7.54 36.13
CA ALA A 58 -10.97 6.36 36.96
C ALA A 58 -10.13 5.28 36.26
N ARG A 59 -10.24 5.14 34.94
CA ARG A 59 -9.38 4.23 34.16
C ARG A 59 -7.93 4.70 34.13
N GLU A 60 -7.69 5.99 33.97
CA GLU A 60 -6.34 6.56 33.98
C GLU A 60 -5.67 6.36 35.35
N TYR A 61 -6.40 6.69 36.42
CA TYR A 61 -5.90 6.42 37.77
C TYR A 61 -5.75 4.92 38.05
N ALA A 62 -6.58 4.03 37.51
CA ALA A 62 -6.41 2.59 37.66
C ALA A 62 -5.13 2.08 36.93
N GLU A 63 -4.82 2.61 35.74
CA GLU A 63 -3.58 2.32 35.01
C GLU A 63 -2.34 2.78 35.81
N ASP A 64 -2.38 3.98 36.38
CA ASP A 64 -1.30 4.51 37.20
C ASP A 64 -1.13 3.74 38.52
N VAL A 65 -2.22 3.33 39.17
CA VAL A 65 -2.18 2.45 40.36
C VAL A 65 -1.50 1.12 39.99
N ASN A 66 -1.85 0.54 38.84
CA ASN A 66 -1.24 -0.68 38.32
C ASN A 66 0.28 -0.50 38.12
N PHE A 67 0.71 0.64 37.57
CA PHE A 67 2.12 0.96 37.38
C PHE A 67 2.88 1.11 38.70
N ILE A 68 2.29 1.77 39.70
CA ILE A 68 2.90 1.90 41.04
C ILE A 68 3.00 0.53 41.71
N LEU A 69 1.97 -0.31 41.63
CA LEU A 69 1.99 -1.67 42.17
C LEU A 69 3.09 -2.53 41.52
N MET A 70 3.32 -2.39 40.22
CA MET A 70 4.43 -3.06 39.53
C MET A 70 5.81 -2.60 40.00
N LYS A 71 5.96 -1.32 40.36
CA LYS A 71 7.20 -0.82 40.97
C LYS A 71 7.37 -1.32 42.40
N LEU A 72 6.31 -1.26 43.22
CA LEU A 72 6.29 -1.80 44.58
C LEU A 72 6.58 -3.30 44.62
N GLU A 73 6.21 -4.08 43.60
CA GLU A 73 6.61 -5.49 43.48
C GLU A 73 8.14 -5.68 43.37
N LYS A 74 8.84 -4.72 42.75
CA LYS A 74 10.31 -4.75 42.62
C LYS A 74 11.01 -4.13 43.82
N THR A 75 10.40 -3.13 44.45
CA THR A 75 10.93 -2.39 45.60
C THR A 75 9.86 -2.26 46.70
N PRO A 76 9.60 -3.34 47.48
CA PRO A 76 8.46 -3.40 48.41
C PRO A 76 8.59 -2.54 49.68
N GLU A 77 9.74 -1.92 49.89
CA GLU A 77 10.06 -1.09 51.06
C GLU A 77 10.06 0.42 50.73
N ASP A 78 9.80 0.81 49.48
CA ASP A 78 9.87 2.21 49.05
C ASP A 78 8.68 3.03 49.59
N PRO A 79 8.93 3.97 50.53
CA PRO A 79 7.88 4.74 51.18
C PRO A 79 7.24 5.77 50.23
N GLU A 80 7.98 6.28 49.24
CA GLU A 80 7.47 7.29 48.30
C GLU A 80 6.43 6.67 47.36
N LEU A 81 6.70 5.44 46.87
CA LEU A 81 5.75 4.70 46.03
C LEU A 81 4.47 4.34 46.80
N ALA A 82 4.59 3.98 48.07
CA ALA A 82 3.44 3.69 48.92
C ALA A 82 2.58 4.95 49.20
N GLU A 83 3.20 6.12 49.37
CA GLU A 83 2.48 7.39 49.53
C GLU A 83 1.80 7.84 48.23
N GLN A 84 2.45 7.63 47.08
CA GLN A 84 1.83 7.86 45.77
C GLN A 84 0.61 6.95 45.58
N LEU A 85 0.72 5.65 45.90
CA LEU A 85 -0.40 4.70 45.85
C LEU A 85 -1.57 5.14 46.74
N MET A 86 -1.29 5.56 47.98
CA MET A 86 -2.33 6.02 48.91
C MET A 86 -3.07 7.25 48.35
N ARG A 87 -2.35 8.27 47.87
CA ARG A 87 -2.96 9.48 47.29
C ARG A 87 -3.91 9.15 46.14
N MET A 88 -3.49 8.23 45.28
CA MET A 88 -4.30 7.79 44.14
C MET A 88 -5.58 7.05 44.54
N LEU A 89 -5.47 6.13 45.51
CA LEU A 89 -6.64 5.43 46.05
C LEU A 89 -7.60 6.43 46.73
N HIS A 90 -7.07 7.45 47.41
CA HIS A 90 -7.87 8.51 48.03
C HIS A 90 -8.65 9.34 46.99
N THR A 91 -8.00 9.74 45.89
CA THR A 91 -8.64 10.46 44.77
C THR A 91 -9.70 9.60 44.08
N LEU A 92 -9.42 8.31 43.85
CA LEU A 92 -10.37 7.35 43.26
C LEU A 92 -11.60 7.09 44.14
N LYS A 93 -11.41 7.02 45.46
CA LYS A 93 -12.51 6.94 46.43
C LYS A 93 -13.39 8.20 46.39
N GLY A 94 -12.77 9.38 46.43
CA GLY A 94 -13.49 10.66 46.38
C GLY A 94 -14.31 10.81 45.10
N SER A 95 -13.70 10.57 43.95
CA SER A 95 -14.38 10.63 42.64
C SER A 95 -15.52 9.60 42.52
N SER A 96 -15.34 8.37 43.03
CA SER A 96 -16.39 7.34 43.05
C SER A 96 -17.59 7.73 43.91
N SER A 97 -17.35 8.43 45.02
CA SER A 97 -18.40 8.95 45.90
C SER A 97 -19.18 10.09 45.22
N MET A 98 -18.50 10.98 44.49
CA MET A 98 -19.12 12.08 43.74
C MET A 98 -20.08 11.59 42.64
N VAL A 99 -19.83 10.41 42.06
CA VAL A 99 -20.74 9.77 41.08
C VAL A 99 -21.62 8.67 41.68
N TYR A 100 -21.76 8.63 43.02
CA TYR A 100 -22.63 7.73 43.76
C TYR A 100 -22.44 6.24 43.41
N GLN A 101 -21.21 5.82 43.08
CA GLN A 101 -20.85 4.42 42.81
C GLN A 101 -20.32 3.74 44.09
N GLU A 102 -21.24 3.41 44.98
CA GLU A 102 -20.95 2.85 46.31
C GLU A 102 -20.03 1.60 46.30
N PRO A 103 -20.15 0.65 45.35
CA PRO A 103 -19.24 -0.52 45.32
C PRO A 103 -17.79 -0.15 44.97
N LEU A 104 -17.57 0.83 44.09
CA LEU A 104 -16.23 1.32 43.76
C LEU A 104 -15.62 2.08 44.95
N GLU A 105 -16.42 2.95 45.59
CA GLU A 105 -16.01 3.67 46.79
C GLU A 105 -15.53 2.72 47.90
N LYS A 106 -16.27 1.63 48.14
CA LYS A 106 -15.89 0.61 49.12
C LYS A 106 -14.56 -0.06 48.77
N LEU A 107 -14.38 -0.52 47.53
CA LEU A 107 -13.11 -1.14 47.12
C LEU A 107 -11.90 -0.23 47.34
N PHE A 108 -12.01 1.04 46.94
CA PHE A 108 -10.93 2.00 47.13
C PHE A 108 -10.69 2.30 48.60
N HIS A 109 -11.74 2.43 49.41
CA HIS A 109 -11.60 2.63 50.85
C HIS A 109 -10.85 1.48 51.55
N TYR A 110 -11.25 0.23 51.29
CA TYR A 110 -10.60 -0.92 51.93
C TYR A 110 -9.15 -1.11 51.44
N SER A 111 -8.87 -0.77 50.18
CA SER A 111 -7.51 -0.80 49.62
C SER A 111 -6.63 0.31 50.19
N GLU A 112 -7.18 1.53 50.33
CA GLU A 112 -6.54 2.68 50.97
C GLU A 112 -6.12 2.32 52.41
N THR A 113 -7.04 1.74 53.19
CA THR A 113 -6.77 1.35 54.57
C THR A 113 -5.74 0.20 54.68
N LEU A 114 -5.70 -0.73 53.73
CA LEU A 114 -4.65 -1.77 53.69
C LEU A 114 -3.27 -1.13 53.51
N VAL A 115 -3.14 -0.19 52.57
CA VAL A 115 -1.90 0.55 52.30
C VAL A 115 -1.50 1.41 53.51
N GLU A 116 -2.47 2.09 54.13
CA GLU A 116 -2.26 2.92 55.32
C GLU A 116 -1.75 2.10 56.52
N ASN A 117 -2.34 0.92 56.77
CA ASN A 117 -1.93 0.05 57.87
C ASN A 117 -0.50 -0.47 57.67
N LEU A 118 -0.14 -0.87 56.43
CA LEU A 118 1.21 -1.32 56.12
C LEU A 118 2.24 -0.19 56.31
N GLN A 119 1.91 1.04 55.94
CA GLN A 119 2.77 2.21 56.17
C GLN A 119 2.91 2.55 57.66
N LYS A 120 1.80 2.61 58.42
CA LYS A 120 1.82 2.93 59.86
C LYS A 120 2.60 1.89 60.67
N GLN A 121 2.55 0.62 60.28
CA GLN A 121 3.27 -0.46 60.93
C GLN A 121 4.72 -0.61 60.44
N GLY A 122 5.15 0.18 59.44
CA GLY A 122 6.49 0.08 58.84
C GLY A 122 6.76 -1.28 58.19
N GLN A 123 5.71 -1.98 57.72
CA GLN A 123 5.82 -3.30 57.12
C GLN A 123 6.02 -3.21 55.61
N SER A 124 6.93 -4.03 55.08
CA SER A 124 7.12 -4.18 53.63
C SER A 124 5.88 -4.80 52.97
N PHE A 125 5.57 -4.42 51.73
CA PHE A 125 4.50 -5.05 50.97
C PHE A 125 4.83 -6.52 50.67
N THR A 126 4.00 -7.45 51.15
CA THR A 126 4.14 -8.87 50.80
C THR A 126 3.61 -9.13 49.40
N ALA A 127 4.06 -10.22 48.77
CA ALA A 127 3.54 -10.64 47.45
C ALA A 127 2.02 -10.87 47.47
N ASP A 128 1.47 -11.37 48.59
CA ASP A 128 0.03 -11.57 48.77
C ASP A 128 -0.74 -10.23 48.85
N ASN A 129 -0.18 -9.21 49.51
CA ASN A 129 -0.79 -7.88 49.57
C ASN A 129 -0.81 -7.21 48.20
N ILE A 130 0.28 -7.35 47.44
CA ILE A 130 0.40 -6.81 46.08
C ILE A 130 -0.55 -7.53 45.12
N ASP A 131 -0.62 -8.86 45.18
CA ASP A 131 -1.53 -9.65 44.35
C ASP A 131 -3.01 -9.34 44.68
N LEU A 132 -3.34 -9.03 45.94
CA LEU A 132 -4.69 -8.59 46.33
C LEU A 132 -5.04 -7.20 45.78
N LEU A 133 -4.09 -6.26 45.80
CA LEU A 133 -4.28 -4.92 45.22
C LEU A 133 -4.39 -4.99 43.68
N PHE A 134 -3.63 -5.87 43.02
CA PHE A 134 -3.83 -6.12 41.58
C PHE A 134 -5.21 -6.71 41.27
N ALA A 135 -5.69 -7.65 42.09
CA ALA A 135 -7.04 -8.20 41.94
C ALA A 135 -8.13 -7.13 42.12
N MET A 136 -7.90 -6.13 42.98
CA MET A 136 -8.80 -5.00 43.14
C MET A 136 -8.85 -4.15 41.87
N VAL A 137 -7.70 -3.84 41.27
CA VAL A 137 -7.61 -3.09 40.01
C VAL A 137 -8.39 -3.78 38.88
N ASP A 138 -8.35 -5.11 38.81
CA ASP A 138 -9.13 -5.85 37.80
C ASP A 138 -10.64 -5.74 38.01
N GLU A 139 -11.07 -5.87 39.26
CA GLU A 139 -12.47 -5.76 39.59
C GLU A 139 -12.98 -4.35 39.27
N VAL A 140 -12.16 -3.33 39.54
CA VAL A 140 -12.42 -1.94 39.15
C VAL A 140 -12.52 -1.80 37.63
N GLU A 141 -11.58 -2.32 36.85
CA GLU A 141 -11.63 -2.27 35.38
C GLU A 141 -12.87 -2.98 34.81
N PHE A 142 -13.25 -4.12 35.39
CA PHE A 142 -14.48 -4.82 35.03
C PHE A 142 -15.73 -3.98 35.35
N MET A 143 -15.76 -3.36 36.53
CA MET A 143 -16.85 -2.47 36.95
C MET A 143 -16.97 -1.25 36.06
N LEU A 144 -15.87 -0.59 35.71
CA LEU A 144 -15.82 0.58 34.83
C LEU A 144 -16.27 0.22 33.40
N THR A 145 -15.87 -0.95 32.89
CA THR A 145 -16.32 -1.46 31.59
C THR A 145 -17.82 -1.77 31.60
N SER A 146 -18.32 -2.37 32.67
CA SER A 146 -19.76 -2.65 32.83
C SER A 146 -20.60 -1.37 32.94
N LEU A 147 -20.09 -0.35 33.64
CA LEU A 147 -20.69 0.98 33.74
C LEU A 147 -20.78 1.67 32.39
N ALA A 148 -19.73 1.59 31.57
CA ALA A 148 -19.69 2.18 30.24
C ALA A 148 -20.72 1.54 29.28
N ASP A 149 -20.87 0.21 29.32
CA ASP A 149 -21.71 -0.52 28.37
C ASP A 149 -23.19 -0.60 28.76
N HIS A 150 -23.50 -0.73 30.06
CA HIS A 150 -24.85 -1.09 30.52
C HIS A 150 -25.54 -0.01 31.37
N LYS A 151 -24.87 1.11 31.64
CA LYS A 151 -25.29 2.14 32.63
C LYS A 151 -25.63 1.58 34.02
N LYS A 152 -25.24 0.34 34.30
CA LYS A 152 -25.42 -0.38 35.56
C LYS A 152 -24.12 -1.09 35.89
N LEU A 153 -23.65 -0.89 37.10
CA LEU A 153 -22.47 -1.55 37.62
C LEU A 153 -22.74 -3.06 37.75
N LYS A 154 -21.86 -3.88 37.17
CA LYS A 154 -21.80 -5.32 37.41
C LYS A 154 -20.47 -5.64 38.09
N THR A 155 -20.47 -6.70 38.88
CA THR A 155 -19.31 -7.18 39.62
C THR A 155 -19.03 -8.64 39.24
N GLN A 156 -17.78 -9.07 39.37
CA GLN A 156 -17.37 -10.45 39.09
C GLN A 156 -16.89 -11.14 40.37
N ASN A 157 -15.90 -10.57 41.05
CA ASN A 157 -15.27 -11.12 42.26
C ASN A 157 -15.37 -10.17 43.48
N TYR A 158 -16.19 -9.11 43.39
CA TYR A 158 -16.32 -8.08 44.43
C TYR A 158 -16.48 -8.60 45.86
N GLU A 159 -17.43 -9.52 46.11
CA GLU A 159 -17.72 -9.99 47.48
C GLU A 159 -16.53 -10.73 48.09
N GLN A 160 -15.91 -11.64 47.34
CA GLN A 160 -14.75 -12.41 47.78
C GLN A 160 -13.53 -11.50 48.03
N LEU A 161 -13.37 -10.47 47.19
CA LEU A 161 -12.26 -9.53 47.32
C LEU A 161 -12.45 -8.58 48.50
N LEU A 162 -13.68 -8.13 48.74
CA LEU A 162 -14.05 -7.30 49.88
C LEU A 162 -13.84 -8.04 51.20
N GLU A 163 -14.29 -9.30 51.29
CA GLU A 163 -14.06 -10.15 52.47
C GLU A 163 -12.56 -10.32 52.77
N ARG A 164 -11.74 -10.51 51.72
CA ARG A 164 -10.30 -10.70 51.88
C ARG A 164 -9.59 -9.42 52.32
N LEU A 165 -9.96 -8.27 51.73
CA LEU A 165 -9.47 -6.95 52.17
C LEU A 165 -9.89 -6.64 53.61
N GLN A 166 -11.12 -6.97 54.01
CA GLN A 166 -11.61 -6.81 55.38
C GLN A 166 -10.93 -7.74 56.38
N SER A 167 -10.66 -9.00 56.00
CA SER A 167 -9.99 -9.97 56.87
C SER A 167 -8.58 -9.52 57.29
N LEU A 168 -7.90 -8.78 56.42
CA LEU A 168 -6.59 -8.18 56.68
C LEU A 168 -6.65 -6.92 57.57
N GLN A 169 -7.84 -6.36 57.78
CA GLN A 169 -8.11 -5.29 58.75
C GLN A 169 -8.47 -5.84 60.14
N GLY A 170 -8.91 -7.09 60.23
CA GLY A 170 -9.51 -7.71 61.42
C GLY A 170 -8.54 -8.26 62.46
N ALA A 171 -7.40 -7.60 62.69
CA ALA A 171 -6.50 -7.91 63.80
C ALA A 171 -6.26 -6.71 64.72
N GLU A 172 -7.23 -5.82 64.91
CA GLU A 172 -7.40 -4.92 66.07
C GLU A 172 -8.64 -4.02 65.89
N ALA A 173 -9.84 -4.53 66.23
CA ALA A 173 -11.03 -3.70 66.45
C ALA A 173 -12.12 -4.48 67.23
N VAL A 174 -11.83 -4.79 68.48
CA VAL A 174 -12.87 -4.95 69.51
C VAL A 174 -12.73 -3.72 70.40
N ILE A 175 -13.88 -3.10 70.76
CA ILE A 175 -14.05 -1.78 71.42
C ILE A 175 -14.18 -0.68 70.33
N GLU A 176 -15.30 0.00 70.07
CA GLU A 176 -16.42 0.40 70.93
C GLU A 176 -17.69 0.71 70.11
N LYS A 177 -18.85 0.59 70.77
CA LYS A 177 -20.20 0.76 70.24
C LYS A 177 -20.60 2.23 70.04
N ALA A 178 -21.41 2.44 69.01
CA ALA A 178 -22.61 3.30 68.95
C ALA A 178 -22.49 4.77 69.37
N VAL A 179 -22.35 5.66 68.39
CA VAL A 179 -23.05 6.96 68.37
C VAL A 179 -23.41 7.29 66.92
N THR A 180 -24.70 7.37 66.62
CA THR A 180 -25.25 8.02 65.40
C THR A 180 -24.86 9.49 65.37
N PRO A 181 -24.51 10.05 64.20
CA PRO A 181 -24.75 11.46 63.96
C PRO A 181 -25.73 11.70 62.81
N GLU A 182 -26.67 12.53 63.19
CA GLU A 182 -27.65 13.30 62.46
C GLU A 182 -27.00 14.25 61.44
N LYS A 183 -27.81 14.57 60.44
CA LYS A 183 -27.57 15.38 59.24
C LYS A 183 -27.02 16.79 59.58
N ALA A 184 -25.95 17.21 58.93
CA ALA A 184 -25.59 18.62 58.80
C ALA A 184 -24.98 18.88 57.40
N GLU A 185 -25.65 19.73 56.62
CA GLU A 185 -25.15 20.27 55.35
C GLU A 185 -24.03 21.28 55.61
N PRO A 186 -22.95 21.33 54.82
CA PRO A 186 -22.04 22.47 54.80
C PRO A 186 -22.47 23.50 53.74
N GLU A 187 -22.64 24.75 54.20
CA GLU A 187 -22.73 25.97 53.39
C GLU A 187 -21.44 26.23 52.58
N PRO A 188 -21.52 26.95 51.44
CA PRO A 188 -20.37 27.26 50.61
C PRO A 188 -19.60 28.48 51.17
N ILE A 189 -18.33 28.28 51.52
CA ILE A 189 -17.39 29.37 51.83
C ILE A 189 -16.66 29.75 50.54
N LEU A 190 -16.94 30.93 50.01
CA LEU A 190 -16.07 31.63 49.06
C LEU A 190 -14.84 32.17 49.83
N PRO A 191 -13.61 31.99 49.32
CA PRO A 191 -12.43 32.51 49.99
C PRO A 191 -12.21 33.99 49.65
N ASP A 192 -12.16 34.83 50.68
CA ASP A 192 -11.66 36.20 50.60
C ASP A 192 -10.19 36.28 51.05
N GLU A 193 -9.51 37.24 50.42
CA GLU A 193 -8.24 37.88 50.78
C GLU A 193 -6.91 37.18 50.47
N TYR A 194 -6.29 37.74 49.43
CA TYR A 194 -4.87 37.69 49.11
C TYR A 194 -4.01 38.22 50.27
N VAL A 195 -3.13 37.38 50.80
CA VAL A 195 -1.93 37.82 51.51
C VAL A 195 -0.73 37.45 50.64
N THR A 196 -0.15 38.48 50.02
CA THR A 196 1.15 38.41 49.35
C THR A 196 2.26 38.32 50.40
N VAL A 197 2.96 37.19 50.44
CA VAL A 197 4.32 37.13 50.99
C VAL A 197 5.24 36.68 49.86
N THR A 198 6.14 37.58 49.50
CA THR A 198 7.28 37.37 48.63
C THR A 198 8.39 36.76 49.48
N ASP A 199 8.87 35.57 49.11
CA ASP A 199 10.29 35.26 49.07
C ASP A 199 10.52 33.95 48.32
N GLU A 200 11.61 33.96 47.57
CA GLU A 200 12.01 33.04 46.51
C GLU A 200 12.13 31.58 46.98
N ILE A 201 11.34 30.69 46.39
CA ILE A 201 11.64 29.27 46.29
C ILE A 201 11.90 29.00 44.81
N GLU A 202 13.10 28.48 44.54
CA GLU A 202 13.52 27.98 43.24
C GLU A 202 12.43 27.08 42.64
N THR A 203 11.85 27.55 41.55
CA THR A 203 10.85 26.79 40.79
C THR A 203 11.57 25.66 40.07
N THR A 204 11.47 24.45 40.62
CA THR A 204 11.38 23.25 39.78
C THR A 204 10.31 23.54 38.72
N PRO A 205 10.59 23.35 37.41
CA PRO A 205 9.65 23.71 36.37
C PRO A 205 8.35 22.95 36.61
N ALA A 206 7.25 23.70 36.65
CA ALA A 206 5.91 23.18 36.58
C ALA A 206 5.89 22.10 35.49
N ARG A 207 5.44 20.90 35.86
CA ARG A 207 4.93 19.95 34.87
C ARG A 207 3.96 20.73 34.01
N THR A 208 4.32 20.99 32.76
CA THR A 208 3.34 21.29 31.74
C THR A 208 2.30 20.18 31.87
N PRO A 209 1.00 20.50 32.03
CA PRO A 209 -0.01 19.49 31.83
C PRO A 209 0.25 19.03 30.40
N ASP A 210 0.73 17.79 30.24
CA ASP A 210 0.75 17.17 28.94
C ASP A 210 -0.71 17.12 28.51
N THR A 211 -1.11 18.13 27.77
CA THR A 211 -2.33 18.16 26.98
C THR A 211 -2.14 17.11 25.89
N HIS A 212 -2.21 15.84 26.29
CA HIS A 212 -2.57 14.77 25.40
C HIS A 212 -4.01 15.06 24.99
N ILE A 213 -4.17 15.84 23.92
CA ILE A 213 -5.44 15.97 23.22
C ILE A 213 -5.77 14.53 22.78
N ARG A 214 -6.64 13.86 23.53
CA ARG A 214 -7.31 12.62 23.10
C ARG A 214 -8.20 12.99 21.92
N MET A 215 -7.58 13.18 20.75
CA MET A 215 -8.31 13.14 19.50
C MET A 215 -8.95 11.77 19.42
N GLN A 216 -10.27 11.72 19.31
CA GLN A 216 -11.00 10.46 19.19
C GLN A 216 -10.38 9.68 18.02
N VAL A 217 -9.98 8.42 18.24
CA VAL A 217 -9.27 7.58 17.25
C VAL A 217 -9.92 7.64 15.85
N LYS A 218 -11.27 7.72 15.81
CA LYS A 218 -12.05 7.88 14.57
C LYS A 218 -11.77 9.17 13.79
N GLN A 219 -11.53 10.29 14.47
CA GLN A 219 -11.23 11.58 13.83
C GLN A 219 -9.83 11.56 13.21
N MET A 220 -8.85 10.95 13.88
CA MET A 220 -7.50 10.81 13.33
C MET A 220 -7.49 9.87 12.12
N ASP A 221 -8.24 8.76 12.17
CA ASP A 221 -8.42 7.87 11.03
C ASP A 221 -9.10 8.57 9.84
N GLN A 222 -10.09 9.42 10.11
CA GLN A 222 -10.75 10.20 9.05
C GLN A 222 -9.78 11.21 8.42
N LEU A 223 -9.03 11.96 9.23
CA LEU A 223 -8.02 12.90 8.74
C LEU A 223 -6.91 12.21 7.94
N LEU A 224 -6.45 11.02 8.35
CA LEU A 224 -5.49 10.23 7.59
C LEU A 224 -6.04 9.81 6.24
N ASN A 225 -7.29 9.33 6.19
CA ASN A 225 -7.93 8.96 4.94
C ASN A 225 -8.10 10.18 4.03
N GLU A 226 -8.55 11.32 4.57
CA GLU A 226 -8.69 12.57 3.82
C GLU A 226 -7.33 13.10 3.32
N ALA A 227 -6.28 13.06 4.15
CA ALA A 227 -4.93 13.44 3.76
C ALA A 227 -4.34 12.50 2.70
N ALA A 228 -4.55 11.19 2.83
CA ALA A 228 -4.13 10.21 1.84
C ALA A 228 -4.86 10.40 0.50
N GLU A 229 -6.17 10.62 0.53
CA GLU A 229 -6.96 10.94 -0.67
C GLU A 229 -6.50 12.27 -1.29
N LEU A 230 -6.12 13.26 -0.49
CA LEU A 230 -5.57 14.52 -0.98
C LEU A 230 -4.21 14.32 -1.69
N VAL A 231 -3.31 13.52 -1.12
CA VAL A 231 -2.02 13.17 -1.76
C VAL A 231 -2.27 12.46 -3.08
N ILE A 232 -3.19 11.49 -3.11
CA ILE A 232 -3.56 10.77 -4.33
C ILE A 232 -4.10 11.78 -5.35
N ASN A 233 -5.12 12.56 -5.01
CA ASN A 233 -5.75 13.58 -5.88
C ASN A 233 -4.72 14.54 -6.48
N ASN A 234 -3.76 15.02 -5.68
CA ASN A 234 -2.69 15.88 -6.15
C ASN A 234 -1.79 15.19 -7.19
N ASN A 235 -1.45 13.91 -6.96
CA ASN A 235 -0.71 13.10 -7.94
C ASN A 235 -1.53 12.89 -9.24
N GLN A 236 -2.86 12.77 -9.15
CA GLN A 236 -3.73 12.70 -10.33
C GLN A 236 -3.68 14.00 -11.13
N PHE A 237 -3.87 15.14 -10.46
CA PHE A 237 -3.82 16.46 -11.08
C PHE A 237 -2.49 16.72 -11.77
N LYS A 238 -1.38 16.34 -11.11
CA LYS A 238 -0.04 16.42 -11.70
C LYS A 238 0.05 15.61 -12.99
N THR A 239 -0.46 14.38 -13.00
CA THR A 239 -0.47 13.52 -14.20
C THR A 239 -1.29 14.14 -15.34
N GLN A 240 -2.43 14.79 -15.04
CA GLN A 240 -3.24 15.49 -16.05
C GLN A 240 -2.51 16.70 -16.62
N ILE A 241 -1.84 17.48 -15.78
CA ILE A 241 -1.02 18.62 -16.23
C ILE A 241 0.16 18.14 -17.09
N ASP A 242 0.80 17.02 -16.74
CA ASP A 242 1.88 16.45 -17.55
C ASP A 242 1.38 15.97 -18.92
N ARG A 243 0.21 15.33 -18.99
CA ARG A 243 -0.44 14.98 -20.27
C ARG A 243 -0.76 16.23 -21.10
N PHE A 244 -1.27 17.27 -20.45
CA PHE A 244 -1.56 18.54 -21.11
C PHE A 244 -0.29 19.21 -21.66
N LYS A 245 0.78 19.26 -20.86
CA LYS A 245 2.10 19.75 -21.28
C LYS A 245 2.64 18.98 -22.48
N ASN A 246 2.46 17.66 -22.51
CA ASN A 246 2.89 16.81 -23.63
C ASN A 246 2.06 17.02 -24.91
N PHE A 247 0.87 17.62 -24.81
CA PHE A 247 0.06 18.01 -25.97
C PHE A 247 0.50 19.34 -26.60
N LEU A 248 1.04 20.28 -25.80
CA LEU A 248 1.45 21.62 -26.27
C LEU A 248 2.45 21.60 -27.44
N PRO A 249 3.47 20.71 -27.49
CA PRO A 249 4.36 20.60 -28.64
C PRO A 249 3.64 20.29 -29.96
N ARG A 250 2.51 19.56 -29.93
CA ARG A 250 1.72 19.27 -31.14
C ARG A 250 1.04 20.53 -31.66
N LEU A 251 0.54 21.37 -30.77
CA LEU A 251 -0.05 22.67 -31.15
C LEU A 251 1.01 23.65 -31.68
N ASP A 252 2.24 23.60 -31.15
CA ASP A 252 3.37 24.36 -31.70
C ASP A 252 3.73 23.90 -33.12
N LEU A 253 3.64 22.59 -33.40
CA LEU A 253 3.83 22.08 -34.75
C LEU A 253 2.75 22.60 -35.69
N GLU A 254 1.48 22.57 -35.29
CA GLU A 254 0.39 23.09 -36.13
C GLU A 254 0.48 24.60 -36.35
N LYS A 255 0.93 25.34 -35.35
CA LYS A 255 1.26 26.76 -35.51
C LYS A 255 2.30 26.96 -36.62
N LYS A 256 3.36 26.15 -36.66
CA LYS A 256 4.42 26.23 -37.69
C LYS A 256 3.89 25.83 -39.07
N ASN A 257 3.00 24.84 -39.15
CA ASN A 257 2.35 24.46 -40.40
C ASN A 257 1.51 25.62 -40.96
N LEU A 258 0.68 26.24 -40.12
CA LEU A 258 -0.13 27.40 -40.48
C LEU A 258 0.74 28.58 -40.96
N GLN A 259 1.86 28.85 -40.29
CA GLN A 259 2.84 29.86 -40.72
C GLN A 259 3.43 29.57 -42.10
N THR A 260 3.70 28.29 -42.39
CA THR A 260 4.23 27.87 -43.69
C THR A 260 3.21 28.09 -44.81
N VAL A 261 1.95 27.72 -44.57
CA VAL A 261 0.83 27.92 -45.52
C VAL A 261 0.59 29.40 -45.77
N LEU A 262 0.55 30.22 -44.72
CA LEU A 262 0.42 31.68 -44.84
C LEU A 262 1.55 32.29 -45.66
N GLY A 263 2.80 31.89 -45.42
CA GLY A 263 3.94 32.35 -46.19
C GLY A 263 3.91 31.92 -47.67
N GLN A 264 3.28 30.80 -48.01
CA GLN A 264 3.04 30.40 -49.41
C GLN A 264 1.94 31.26 -50.05
N LEU A 265 0.84 31.52 -49.34
CA LEU A 265 -0.26 32.35 -49.82
C LEU A 265 0.19 33.81 -50.05
N ASP A 266 0.99 34.38 -49.14
CA ASP A 266 1.55 35.73 -49.30
C ASP A 266 2.42 35.83 -50.56
N LYS A 267 3.22 34.80 -50.87
CA LYS A 267 4.02 34.75 -52.12
C LYS A 267 3.14 34.73 -53.36
N ILE A 268 2.05 33.94 -53.36
CA ILE A 268 1.11 33.86 -54.48
C ILE A 268 0.45 35.22 -54.72
N VAL A 269 0.01 35.90 -53.65
CA VAL A 269 -0.57 37.25 -53.74
C VAL A 269 0.45 38.23 -54.33
N HIS A 270 1.70 38.22 -53.85
CA HIS A 270 2.75 39.12 -54.32
C HIS A 270 3.24 38.86 -55.76
N GLU A 271 3.36 37.59 -56.17
CA GLU A 271 3.72 37.24 -57.55
C GLU A 271 2.65 37.71 -58.53
N GLN A 272 1.38 37.65 -58.15
CA GLN A 272 0.28 38.11 -58.99
C GLN A 272 0.12 39.62 -59.03
N ASP A 273 0.35 40.34 -57.92
CA ASP A 273 0.45 41.81 -57.93
C ASP A 273 1.49 42.29 -58.95
N ARG A 274 2.60 41.56 -59.04
CA ARG A 274 3.68 41.82 -59.99
C ARG A 274 3.27 41.55 -61.45
N ILE A 275 2.51 40.47 -61.70
CA ILE A 275 1.94 40.16 -63.03
C ILE A 275 0.90 41.22 -63.43
N LEU A 276 0.02 41.64 -62.52
CA LEU A 276 -0.98 42.70 -62.77
C LEU A 276 -0.32 44.04 -63.13
N LEU A 277 0.80 44.38 -62.49
CA LEU A 277 1.61 45.56 -62.82
C LEU A 277 2.24 45.46 -64.21
N LEU A 278 2.73 44.28 -64.61
CA LEU A 278 3.28 44.03 -65.94
C LEU A 278 2.20 44.10 -67.04
N VAL A 279 1.01 43.56 -66.77
CA VAL A 279 -0.15 43.62 -67.68
C VAL A 279 -0.63 45.07 -67.87
N LYS A 280 -0.66 45.88 -66.81
CA LYS A 280 -0.94 47.33 -66.93
C LYS A 280 0.12 48.10 -67.73
N SER A 281 1.33 47.56 -67.85
CA SER A 281 2.45 48.18 -68.56
C SER A 281 2.53 47.80 -70.05
N GLY A 282 1.83 46.74 -70.48
CA GLY A 282 1.78 46.24 -71.86
C GLY A 282 0.36 46.26 -72.44
N SER A 283 0.13 47.21 -73.34
CA SER A 283 -1.06 47.53 -74.15
C SER A 283 -2.27 46.56 -74.29
N GLN A 284 -3.45 47.21 -74.27
CA GLN A 284 -4.79 46.89 -74.82
C GLN A 284 -5.73 45.89 -74.09
N SER A 285 -6.73 46.53 -73.46
CA SER A 285 -7.95 46.12 -72.77
C SER A 285 -8.72 44.88 -73.27
N ILE A 286 -9.07 43.99 -72.34
CA ILE A 286 -10.28 43.15 -72.37
C ILE A 286 -11.06 43.40 -71.05
N PRO A 287 -12.09 44.27 -71.04
CA PRO A 287 -12.70 44.78 -69.80
C PRO A 287 -13.45 43.72 -68.96
N THR A 288 -13.92 42.64 -69.59
CA THR A 288 -14.86 41.69 -68.95
C THR A 288 -14.16 40.60 -68.11
N ILE A 289 -12.85 40.41 -68.31
CA ILE A 289 -12.02 39.46 -67.55
C ILE A 289 -11.33 40.17 -66.36
N GLU A 290 -11.09 41.49 -66.46
CA GLU A 290 -10.41 42.28 -65.41
C GLU A 290 -11.23 42.44 -64.12
N GLU A 291 -12.55 42.64 -64.20
CA GLU A 291 -13.38 42.87 -63.00
C GLU A 291 -13.62 41.58 -62.18
N SER A 292 -13.87 40.45 -62.85
CA SER A 292 -14.11 39.17 -62.18
C SER A 292 -12.86 38.62 -61.50
N GLN A 293 -11.69 38.80 -62.14
CA GLN A 293 -10.40 38.47 -61.55
C GLN A 293 -10.10 39.38 -60.34
N LYS A 294 -10.35 40.69 -60.45
CA LYS A 294 -10.17 41.65 -59.34
C LYS A 294 -10.99 41.31 -58.09
N VAL A 295 -12.26 40.92 -58.24
CA VAL A 295 -13.12 40.50 -57.12
C VAL A 295 -12.60 39.21 -56.47
N TYR A 296 -12.11 38.25 -57.26
CA TYR A 296 -11.50 37.03 -56.73
C TYR A 296 -10.23 37.32 -55.92
N PHE A 297 -9.40 38.27 -56.38
CA PHE A 297 -8.18 38.68 -55.67
C PHE A 297 -8.44 39.45 -54.39
N ASP A 298 -9.41 40.38 -54.40
CA ASP A 298 -9.84 41.07 -53.19
C ASP A 298 -10.40 40.08 -52.15
N ASN A 299 -10.98 38.96 -52.59
CA ASN A 299 -11.40 37.88 -51.70
C ASN A 299 -10.20 37.09 -51.15
N VAL A 300 -9.22 36.72 -51.99
CA VAL A 300 -8.00 36.01 -51.54
C VAL A 300 -7.20 36.86 -50.55
N LYS A 301 -7.01 38.15 -50.83
CA LYS A 301 -6.31 39.09 -49.94
C LYS A 301 -7.01 39.20 -48.58
N ARG A 302 -8.35 39.33 -48.57
CA ARG A 302 -9.14 39.31 -47.33
C ARG A 302 -9.01 38.01 -46.55
N VAL A 303 -8.94 36.86 -47.24
CA VAL A 303 -8.72 35.55 -46.61
C VAL A 303 -7.33 35.49 -45.96
N VAL A 304 -6.28 35.96 -46.64
CA VAL A 304 -4.92 36.02 -46.10
C VAL A 304 -4.86 36.92 -44.86
N GLU A 305 -5.44 38.12 -44.91
CA GLU A 305 -5.52 39.04 -43.76
C GLU A 305 -6.27 38.41 -42.57
N HIS A 306 -7.39 37.72 -42.82
CA HIS A 306 -8.11 36.99 -41.77
C HIS A 306 -7.30 35.82 -41.20
N LEU A 307 -6.58 35.07 -42.02
CA LEU A 307 -5.72 33.98 -41.58
C LEU A 307 -4.52 34.49 -40.78
N GLN A 308 -3.92 35.62 -41.13
CA GLN A 308 -2.85 36.27 -40.35
C GLN A 308 -3.35 36.74 -38.99
N LYS A 309 -4.55 37.35 -38.93
CA LYS A 309 -5.21 37.70 -37.65
C LYS A 309 -5.49 36.45 -36.81
N PHE A 310 -6.01 35.40 -37.43
CA PHE A 310 -6.24 34.11 -36.77
C PHE A 310 -4.94 33.52 -36.21
N GLN A 311 -3.85 33.52 -36.99
CA GLN A 311 -2.54 33.03 -36.55
C GLN A 311 -1.99 33.81 -35.36
N THR A 312 -2.17 35.13 -35.36
CA THR A 312 -1.75 36.01 -34.25
C THR A 312 -2.55 35.70 -32.98
N ASN A 313 -3.87 35.63 -33.09
CA ASN A 313 -4.76 35.29 -31.98
C ASN A 313 -4.48 33.87 -31.46
N PHE A 314 -4.27 32.90 -32.35
CA PHE A 314 -3.92 31.53 -32.00
C PHE A 314 -2.57 31.47 -31.26
N THR A 315 -1.59 32.25 -31.71
CA THR A 315 -0.28 32.35 -31.04
C THR A 315 -0.40 32.94 -29.63
N GLN A 316 -1.18 34.01 -29.46
CA GLN A 316 -1.42 34.63 -28.17
C GLN A 316 -2.18 33.68 -27.23
N ALA A 317 -3.21 32.99 -27.74
CA ALA A 317 -3.96 31.99 -26.97
C ALA A 317 -3.07 30.82 -26.53
N LEU A 318 -2.24 30.29 -27.43
CA LEU A 318 -1.27 29.23 -27.09
C LEU A 318 -0.26 29.69 -26.05
N GLN A 319 0.21 30.93 -26.14
CA GLN A 319 1.14 31.48 -25.16
C GLN A 319 0.46 31.62 -23.78
N GLY A 320 -0.76 32.18 -23.74
CA GLY A 320 -1.55 32.25 -22.50
C GLY A 320 -1.81 30.88 -21.88
N ILE A 321 -2.13 29.88 -22.70
CA ILE A 321 -2.28 28.48 -22.27
C ILE A 321 -0.98 27.92 -21.66
N LYS A 322 0.18 28.18 -22.29
CA LYS A 322 1.49 27.75 -21.76
C LYS A 322 1.80 28.40 -20.43
N ASP A 323 1.53 29.69 -20.30
CA ASP A 323 1.81 30.45 -19.08
C ASP A 323 0.87 30.01 -17.93
N SER A 324 -0.42 29.79 -18.22
CA SER A 324 -1.35 29.15 -17.27
C SER A 324 -0.90 27.75 -16.88
N GLY A 325 -0.44 26.93 -17.84
CA GLY A 325 0.06 25.58 -17.57
C GLY A 325 1.27 25.57 -16.62
N LYS A 326 2.21 26.53 -16.79
CA LYS A 326 3.34 26.72 -15.85
C LYS A 326 2.86 27.16 -14.47
N PHE A 327 1.95 28.13 -14.42
CA PHE A 327 1.39 28.61 -13.15
C PHE A 327 0.71 27.49 -12.36
N TYR A 328 -0.13 26.68 -13.00
CA TYR A 328 -0.79 25.55 -12.34
C TYR A 328 0.20 24.48 -11.90
N ASP A 329 1.25 24.21 -12.67
CA ASP A 329 2.31 23.29 -12.27
C ASP A 329 3.02 23.74 -10.99
N GLU A 330 3.38 25.02 -10.89
CA GLU A 330 4.00 25.59 -9.68
C GLU A 330 3.05 25.52 -8.48
N GLN A 331 1.75 25.79 -8.66
CA GLN A 331 0.76 25.68 -7.59
C GLN A 331 0.56 24.22 -7.16
N LEU A 332 0.48 23.28 -8.10
CA LEU A 332 0.36 21.85 -7.78
C LEU A 332 1.59 21.33 -7.04
N GLN A 333 2.79 21.81 -7.37
CA GLN A 333 3.99 21.45 -6.62
C GLN A 333 3.91 21.95 -5.16
N LYS A 334 3.40 23.17 -4.93
CA LYS A 334 3.19 23.70 -3.57
C LYS A 334 2.14 22.90 -2.81
N ILE A 335 0.99 22.63 -3.42
CA ILE A 335 -0.09 21.84 -2.82
C ILE A 335 0.39 20.42 -2.52
N SER A 336 1.14 19.79 -3.42
CA SER A 336 1.68 18.44 -3.21
C SER A 336 2.64 18.41 -2.01
N ARG A 337 3.53 19.41 -1.88
CA ARG A 337 4.43 19.51 -0.72
C ARG A 337 3.66 19.69 0.57
N LEU A 338 2.67 20.60 0.58
CA LEU A 338 1.85 20.84 1.77
C LEU A 338 1.00 19.62 2.14
N SER A 339 0.43 18.93 1.15
CA SER A 339 -0.35 17.72 1.36
C SER A 339 0.49 16.59 1.95
N ASN A 340 1.73 16.41 1.45
CA ASN A 340 2.65 15.43 2.01
C ASN A 340 3.07 15.82 3.44
N GLN A 341 3.33 17.10 3.69
CA GLN A 341 3.66 17.58 5.03
C GLN A 341 2.52 17.35 6.03
N ILE A 342 1.28 17.68 5.66
CA ILE A 342 0.09 17.42 6.49
C ILE A 342 -0.05 15.92 6.73
N HIS A 343 0.13 15.10 5.69
CA HIS A 343 0.06 13.65 5.80
C HIS A 343 1.10 13.12 6.81
N ASP A 344 2.35 13.57 6.71
CA ASP A 344 3.44 13.20 7.60
C ASP A 344 3.18 13.66 9.04
N GLU A 345 2.73 14.90 9.24
CA GLU A 345 2.37 15.45 10.56
C GLU A 345 1.25 14.65 11.24
N ILE A 346 0.24 14.22 10.48
CA ILE A 346 -0.84 13.37 11.02
C ILE A 346 -0.32 11.97 11.39
N ILE A 347 0.58 11.39 10.59
CA ILE A 347 1.23 10.12 10.94
C ILE A 347 2.01 10.27 12.24
N GLN A 348 2.84 11.31 12.36
CA GLN A 348 3.64 11.57 13.57
C GLN A 348 2.75 11.74 14.80
N ALA A 349 1.62 12.45 14.68
CA ALA A 349 0.67 12.62 15.78
C ALA A 349 -0.01 11.32 16.24
N ARG A 350 0.00 10.26 15.42
CA ARG A 350 -0.57 8.94 15.75
C ARG A 350 0.46 7.97 16.33
N LEU A 351 1.74 8.28 16.22
CA LEU A 351 2.81 7.43 16.75
C LEU A 351 2.74 7.42 18.28
N VAL A 352 2.92 6.24 18.84
CA VAL A 352 3.00 6.02 20.27
C VAL A 352 4.25 5.18 20.58
N PRO A 353 4.88 5.37 21.75
CA PRO A 353 6.01 4.53 22.13
C PRO A 353 5.56 3.09 22.34
N ILE A 354 6.35 2.14 21.83
CA ILE A 354 6.06 0.70 21.92
C ILE A 354 6.02 0.21 23.38
N SER A 355 6.61 0.95 24.33
CA SER A 355 6.54 0.68 25.76
C SER A 355 5.10 0.45 26.25
N ILE A 356 4.12 1.19 25.72
CA ILE A 356 2.70 1.04 26.08
C ILE A 356 2.20 -0.37 25.75
N LEU A 357 2.62 -0.94 24.62
CA LEU A 357 2.31 -2.33 24.25
C LEU A 357 3.05 -3.31 25.15
N LEU A 358 4.35 -3.07 25.37
CA LEU A 358 5.24 -4.00 26.09
C LEU A 358 4.86 -4.13 27.58
N GLN A 359 4.39 -3.06 28.19
CA GLN A 359 3.93 -3.06 29.59
C GLN A 359 2.75 -4.01 29.81
N ARG A 360 1.86 -4.16 28.82
CA ARG A 360 0.69 -5.05 28.90
C ARG A 360 1.06 -6.54 28.97
N PHE A 361 2.28 -6.93 28.61
CA PHE A 361 2.71 -8.33 28.65
C PHE A 361 3.15 -8.81 30.05
N HIS A 362 3.53 -7.92 30.97
CA HIS A 362 4.10 -8.32 32.26
C HIS A 362 3.23 -9.35 32.99
N ARG A 363 1.94 -9.06 33.10
CA ARG A 363 1.00 -9.90 33.82
C ARG A 363 0.67 -11.22 33.10
N PRO A 364 0.23 -11.24 31.82
CA PRO A 364 0.01 -12.49 31.10
C PRO A 364 1.22 -13.43 31.13
N LEU A 365 2.44 -12.91 31.01
CA LEU A 365 3.65 -13.73 31.06
C LEU A 365 3.91 -14.28 32.46
N ARG A 366 3.69 -13.50 33.52
CA ARG A 366 3.79 -13.94 34.92
C ARG A 366 2.82 -15.07 35.22
N ASP A 367 1.57 -14.95 34.76
CA ASP A 367 0.52 -15.95 34.97
C ASP A 367 0.84 -17.26 34.22
N ILE A 368 1.33 -17.15 32.97
CA ILE A 368 1.78 -18.31 32.18
C ILE A 368 2.98 -18.98 32.87
N ALA A 369 3.97 -18.19 33.33
CA ALA A 369 5.16 -18.72 34.01
C ALA A 369 4.81 -19.46 35.31
N ARG A 370 3.92 -18.89 36.15
CA ARG A 370 3.40 -19.54 37.37
C ARG A 370 2.69 -20.86 37.03
N LYS A 371 1.83 -20.86 36.01
CA LYS A 371 1.08 -22.06 35.58
C LYS A 371 1.97 -23.22 35.15
N PHE A 372 3.09 -22.92 34.49
CA PHE A 372 4.04 -23.95 34.03
C PHE A 372 5.20 -24.20 35.02
N GLY A 373 5.20 -23.54 36.19
CA GLY A 373 6.23 -23.71 37.22
C GLY A 373 7.61 -23.22 36.78
N LYS A 374 7.68 -22.18 35.95
CA LYS A 374 8.94 -21.64 35.41
C LYS A 374 9.22 -20.25 35.99
N LYS A 375 10.51 -19.95 36.23
CA LYS A 375 10.96 -18.61 36.63
C LYS A 375 11.49 -17.90 35.40
N ILE A 376 11.00 -16.68 35.12
CA ILE A 376 11.40 -15.90 33.96
C ILE A 376 11.78 -14.47 34.34
N LYS A 377 12.71 -13.90 33.60
CA LYS A 377 13.09 -12.49 33.67
C LYS A 377 12.88 -11.86 32.30
N LEU A 378 12.07 -10.82 32.24
CA LEU A 378 11.82 -10.05 31.02
C LEU A 378 12.80 -8.88 30.94
N PHE A 379 13.47 -8.74 29.81
CA PHE A 379 14.36 -7.63 29.50
C PHE A 379 13.89 -6.94 28.23
N ILE A 380 13.71 -5.63 28.29
CA ILE A 380 13.17 -4.84 27.19
C ILE A 380 14.22 -3.82 26.76
N GLU A 381 14.51 -3.77 25.47
CA GLU A 381 15.35 -2.76 24.82
C GLU A 381 14.54 -2.01 23.77
N GLY A 382 14.73 -0.69 23.68
CA GLY A 382 14.06 0.14 22.67
C GLY A 382 12.62 0.54 23.03
N GLU A 383 12.32 0.70 24.32
CA GLU A 383 11.00 1.12 24.82
C GLU A 383 10.47 2.41 24.20
N SER A 384 11.36 3.32 23.82
CA SER A 384 11.05 4.60 23.17
C SER A 384 10.81 4.49 21.67
N THR A 385 10.88 3.30 21.08
CA THR A 385 10.65 3.13 19.64
C THR A 385 9.19 3.44 19.33
N GLU A 386 8.96 4.36 18.39
CA GLU A 386 7.64 4.82 18.02
C GLU A 386 6.99 3.92 16.97
N ILE A 387 5.70 3.63 17.16
CA ILE A 387 4.89 2.81 16.26
C ILE A 387 3.48 3.40 16.14
N ASP A 388 2.83 3.21 14.99
CA ASP A 388 1.43 3.55 14.82
C ASP A 388 0.54 2.83 15.86
N ARG A 389 -0.35 3.57 16.53
CA ARG A 389 -1.21 3.04 17.58
C ARG A 389 -2.00 1.79 17.18
N VAL A 390 -2.57 1.75 15.97
CA VAL A 390 -3.35 0.59 15.51
C VAL A 390 -2.43 -0.58 15.19
N MET A 391 -1.24 -0.31 14.64
CA MET A 391 -0.23 -1.36 14.49
C MET A 391 0.16 -1.96 15.85
N ALA A 392 0.35 -1.12 16.87
CA ALA A 392 0.63 -1.59 18.22
C ALA A 392 -0.49 -2.47 18.79
N GLU A 393 -1.75 -2.06 18.63
CA GLU A 393 -2.92 -2.83 19.07
C GLU A 393 -3.02 -4.19 18.35
N GLU A 394 -2.82 -4.22 17.02
CA GLU A 394 -2.86 -5.45 16.23
C GLU A 394 -1.65 -6.38 16.46
N LEU A 395 -0.50 -5.84 16.86
CA LEU A 395 0.69 -6.63 17.20
C LEU A 395 0.61 -7.35 18.55
N TYR A 396 -0.33 -6.96 19.41
CA TYR A 396 -0.47 -7.54 20.75
C TYR A 396 -0.62 -9.07 20.73
N GLU A 397 -1.58 -9.57 19.96
CA GLU A 397 -1.88 -11.01 19.87
C GLU A 397 -0.73 -11.84 19.28
N PRO A 398 -0.11 -11.47 18.13
CA PRO A 398 1.07 -12.14 17.60
C PRO A 398 2.23 -12.22 18.60
N MET A 399 2.53 -11.10 19.27
CA MET A 399 3.61 -11.01 20.24
C MET A 399 3.34 -11.87 21.47
N LEU A 400 2.11 -11.80 22.03
CA LEU A 400 1.70 -12.62 23.16
C LEU A 400 1.83 -14.11 22.83
N HIS A 401 1.50 -14.51 21.61
CA HIS A 401 1.66 -15.89 21.16
C HIS A 401 3.13 -16.31 21.14
N ILE A 402 4.01 -15.53 20.52
CA ILE A 402 5.46 -15.84 20.48
C ILE A 402 6.03 -15.95 21.90
N LEU A 403 5.68 -15.01 22.76
CA LEU A 403 6.12 -15.01 24.16
C LEU A 403 5.57 -16.21 24.94
N ARG A 404 4.31 -16.60 24.70
CA ARG A 404 3.75 -17.83 25.28
C ARG A 404 4.52 -19.06 24.83
N ASN A 405 4.87 -19.16 23.54
CA ASN A 405 5.65 -20.29 23.02
C ASN A 405 7.06 -20.34 23.62
N ALA A 406 7.68 -19.17 23.81
CA ALA A 406 8.95 -19.06 24.52
C ALA A 406 8.84 -19.58 25.96
N ILE A 407 7.77 -19.24 26.70
CA ILE A 407 7.60 -19.71 28.09
C ILE A 407 7.20 -21.19 28.15
N ASP A 408 6.23 -21.64 27.35
CA ASP A 408 5.70 -23.01 27.40
C ASP A 408 6.71 -24.04 26.88
N HIS A 409 7.28 -23.81 25.70
CA HIS A 409 8.12 -24.80 25.02
C HIS A 409 9.61 -24.43 25.01
N GLY A 410 9.94 -23.13 24.94
CA GLY A 410 11.33 -22.65 24.88
C GLY A 410 12.08 -22.84 26.20
N ILE A 411 11.69 -22.10 27.23
CA ILE A 411 12.34 -22.07 28.55
C ILE A 411 12.17 -23.42 29.26
N GLU A 412 13.26 -24.00 29.75
CA GLU A 412 13.23 -25.24 30.51
C GLU A 412 12.86 -24.98 31.99
N PRO A 413 12.29 -25.97 32.72
CA PRO A 413 12.08 -25.86 34.16
C PRO A 413 13.40 -25.64 34.93
N PRO A 414 13.37 -24.99 36.12
CA PRO A 414 14.59 -24.63 36.86
C PRO A 414 15.55 -25.81 37.11
N GLU A 415 15.02 -26.99 37.42
CA GLU A 415 15.82 -28.20 37.65
C GLU A 415 16.58 -28.64 36.39
N GLN A 416 15.95 -28.53 35.22
CA GLN A 416 16.55 -28.91 33.94
C GLN A 416 17.59 -27.87 33.49
N ARG A 417 17.33 -26.58 33.78
CA ARG A 417 18.31 -25.50 33.52
C ARG A 417 19.57 -25.66 34.35
N ARG A 418 19.43 -26.01 35.64
CA ARG A 418 20.59 -26.28 36.52
C ARG A 418 21.43 -27.45 36.01
N LYS A 419 20.80 -28.52 35.51
CA LYS A 419 21.50 -29.66 34.88
C LYS A 419 22.23 -29.27 33.59
N ALA A 420 21.69 -28.31 32.84
CA ALA A 420 22.30 -27.78 31.62
C ALA A 420 23.34 -26.66 31.89
N GLY A 421 23.62 -26.31 33.15
CA GLY A 421 24.55 -25.24 33.51
C GLY A 421 24.03 -23.82 33.25
N LYS A 422 22.72 -23.65 33.08
CA LYS A 422 22.05 -22.35 32.86
C LYS A 422 21.53 -21.78 34.19
N ALA A 423 21.31 -20.46 34.22
CA ALA A 423 20.67 -19.78 35.35
C ALA A 423 19.27 -20.34 35.63
N GLU A 424 18.84 -20.37 36.89
CA GLU A 424 17.51 -20.88 37.26
C GLU A 424 16.36 -20.05 36.65
N GLU A 425 16.59 -18.76 36.42
CA GLU A 425 15.67 -17.87 35.71
C GLU A 425 15.94 -17.92 34.20
N GLY A 426 14.88 -18.11 33.41
CA GLY A 426 14.92 -17.98 31.96
C GLY A 426 14.88 -16.51 31.52
N LEU A 427 15.78 -16.10 30.63
CA LEU A 427 15.79 -14.75 30.09
C LEU A 427 14.94 -14.68 28.82
N ILE A 428 13.99 -13.75 28.80
CA ILE A 428 13.27 -13.34 27.58
C ILE A 428 13.65 -11.89 27.29
N LYS A 429 14.28 -11.66 26.15
CA LYS A 429 14.69 -10.35 25.67
C LYS A 429 13.77 -9.90 24.54
N ILE A 430 13.16 -8.73 24.68
CA ILE A 430 12.42 -8.05 23.62
C ILE A 430 13.22 -6.83 23.20
N SER A 431 13.51 -6.69 21.91
CA SER A 431 14.20 -5.51 21.37
C SER A 431 13.37 -4.89 20.24
N ALA A 432 13.09 -3.60 20.32
CA ALA A 432 12.50 -2.85 19.21
C ALA A 432 13.53 -1.87 18.64
N VAL A 433 13.69 -1.87 17.31
CA VAL A 433 14.59 -0.95 16.60
C VAL A 433 13.89 -0.44 15.36
N GLN A 434 13.91 0.88 15.17
CA GLN A 434 13.44 1.51 13.94
C GLN A 434 14.55 1.51 12.87
N GLU A 435 14.27 0.88 11.74
CA GLU A 435 15.12 0.85 10.55
C GLU A 435 14.41 1.61 9.41
N ARG A 436 14.79 2.87 9.19
CA ARG A 436 14.19 3.77 8.17
C ARG A 436 12.67 3.90 8.32
N ASN A 437 11.90 3.20 7.47
CA ASN A 437 10.43 3.22 7.43
C ASN A 437 9.81 1.91 7.96
N THR A 438 10.61 1.08 8.62
CA THR A 438 10.18 -0.19 9.21
C THR A 438 10.65 -0.28 10.65
N ILE A 439 9.90 -1.03 11.46
CA ILE A 439 10.21 -1.35 12.85
C ILE A 439 10.53 -2.83 12.89
N SER A 440 11.70 -3.17 13.40
CA SER A 440 12.14 -4.53 13.66
C SER A 440 11.99 -4.82 15.15
N ILE A 441 11.05 -5.71 15.48
CA ILE A 441 10.78 -6.19 16.84
C ILE A 441 11.34 -7.60 16.94
N SER A 442 12.29 -7.82 17.83
CA SER A 442 12.87 -9.14 18.08
C SER A 442 12.49 -9.65 19.48
N VAL A 443 12.10 -10.92 19.56
CA VAL A 443 11.80 -11.65 20.79
C VAL A 443 12.76 -12.82 20.87
N GLU A 444 13.61 -12.85 21.89
CA GLU A 444 14.64 -13.86 22.08
C GLU A 444 14.49 -14.53 23.45
N ASP A 445 14.54 -15.86 23.47
CA ASP A 445 14.61 -16.67 24.69
C ASP A 445 15.95 -17.39 24.78
N ASP A 446 16.45 -17.62 25.99
CA ASP A 446 17.67 -18.40 26.28
C ASP A 446 17.39 -19.90 26.52
N GLY A 447 16.27 -20.40 25.98
CA GLY A 447 15.74 -21.72 26.23
C GLY A 447 16.46 -22.83 25.47
N ARG A 448 15.75 -23.96 25.28
CA ARG A 448 16.30 -25.17 24.66
C ARG A 448 16.58 -25.03 23.16
N GLY A 449 16.11 -23.96 22.53
CA GLY A 449 16.16 -23.79 21.08
C GLY A 449 15.19 -24.72 20.32
N ILE A 450 15.15 -24.56 19.01
CA ILE A 450 14.28 -25.33 18.12
C ILE A 450 15.07 -26.50 17.51
N ASP A 451 14.55 -27.71 17.69
CA ASP A 451 15.14 -28.93 17.12
C ASP A 451 14.81 -29.07 15.63
N VAL A 452 15.81 -28.79 14.78
CA VAL A 452 15.71 -28.87 13.32
C VAL A 452 15.53 -30.32 12.84
N ASP A 453 16.10 -31.30 13.53
CA ASP A 453 16.00 -32.70 13.16
C ASP A 453 14.61 -33.27 13.48
N ALA A 454 13.97 -32.79 14.55
CA ALA A 454 12.56 -33.05 14.82
C ALA A 454 11.65 -32.45 13.74
N ILE A 455 11.92 -31.22 13.30
CA ILE A 455 11.19 -30.60 12.18
C ILE A 455 11.38 -31.44 10.91
N ARG A 456 12.62 -31.85 10.60
CA ARG A 456 12.92 -32.65 9.40
C ARG A 456 12.14 -33.95 9.37
N ARG A 457 12.14 -34.71 10.48
CA ARG A 457 11.34 -35.93 10.60
C ARG A 457 9.85 -35.66 10.40
N ARG A 458 9.33 -34.58 11.00
CA ARG A 458 7.91 -34.25 10.91
C ARG A 458 7.47 -33.80 9.52
N VAL A 459 8.31 -33.03 8.81
CA VAL A 459 8.07 -32.62 7.41
C VAL A 459 8.00 -33.84 6.48
N VAL A 460 8.88 -34.84 6.70
CA VAL A 460 8.87 -36.11 5.95
C VAL A 460 7.63 -36.95 6.29
N GLU A 461 7.26 -37.07 7.57
CA GLU A 461 6.04 -37.78 7.99
C GLU A 461 4.77 -37.20 7.39
N LEU A 462 4.68 -35.86 7.35
CA LEU A 462 3.56 -35.13 6.76
C LEU A 462 3.59 -35.14 5.23
N LYS A 463 4.57 -35.81 4.61
CA LYS A 463 4.79 -35.91 3.17
C LYS A 463 4.92 -34.55 2.48
N LEU A 464 5.47 -33.56 3.18
CA LEU A 464 5.74 -32.23 2.63
C LEU A 464 7.08 -32.15 1.88
N LEU A 465 8.01 -33.05 2.21
CA LEU A 465 9.27 -33.26 1.51
C LEU A 465 9.63 -34.74 1.52
N THR A 466 10.35 -35.20 0.49
CA THR A 466 11.03 -36.50 0.52
C THR A 466 12.26 -36.44 1.44
N PRO A 467 12.71 -37.57 2.02
CA PRO A 467 13.90 -37.60 2.89
C PRO A 467 15.13 -36.97 2.22
N GLU A 468 15.35 -37.28 0.94
CA GLU A 468 16.48 -36.77 0.15
C GLU A 468 16.42 -35.25 -0.08
N LEU A 469 15.22 -34.68 -0.21
CA LEU A 469 15.04 -33.24 -0.36
C LEU A 469 15.11 -32.52 0.99
N ALA A 470 14.69 -33.16 2.08
CA ALA A 470 14.74 -32.61 3.42
C ALA A 470 16.18 -32.47 3.96
N ASP A 471 17.09 -33.36 3.54
CA ASP A 471 18.52 -33.28 3.88
C ASP A 471 19.27 -32.18 3.12
N LYS A 472 18.79 -31.80 1.93
CA LYS A 472 19.38 -30.73 1.12
C LYS A 472 18.95 -29.32 1.55
N ARG A 473 17.96 -29.19 2.43
CA ARG A 473 17.46 -27.89 2.89
C ARG A 473 18.34 -27.28 3.96
N THR A 474 18.49 -25.97 3.88
CA THR A 474 19.17 -25.17 4.91
C THR A 474 18.32 -25.09 6.18
N THR A 475 18.96 -24.84 7.32
CA THR A 475 18.27 -24.65 8.60
C THR A 475 17.20 -23.57 8.56
N GLN A 476 17.43 -22.48 7.81
CA GLN A 476 16.47 -21.38 7.68
C GLN A 476 15.21 -21.82 6.92
N GLU A 477 15.37 -22.54 5.81
CA GLU A 477 14.25 -23.12 5.06
C GLU A 477 13.47 -24.12 5.91
N MET A 478 14.14 -24.84 6.82
CA MET A 478 13.46 -25.75 7.75
C MET A 478 12.59 -25.02 8.76
N TYR A 479 13.01 -23.86 9.27
CA TYR A 479 12.19 -23.04 10.17
C TYR A 479 10.93 -22.48 9.49
N GLU A 480 10.95 -22.25 8.18
CA GLU A 480 9.76 -21.81 7.44
C GLU A 480 8.59 -22.81 7.56
N PHE A 481 8.89 -24.11 7.68
CA PHE A 481 7.86 -25.13 7.84
C PHE A 481 7.11 -25.05 9.18
N LEU A 482 7.68 -24.41 10.21
CA LEU A 482 6.97 -24.18 11.47
C LEU A 482 5.75 -23.27 11.29
N MET A 483 5.76 -22.42 10.27
CA MET A 483 4.67 -21.50 9.96
C MET A 483 3.64 -22.13 9.01
N TYR A 484 3.75 -23.42 8.71
CA TYR A 484 2.84 -24.12 7.82
C TYR A 484 1.53 -24.49 8.53
N PRO A 485 0.35 -24.33 7.89
CA PRO A 485 -0.93 -24.59 8.55
C PRO A 485 -1.02 -26.01 9.10
N GLY A 486 -1.34 -26.12 10.39
CA GLY A 486 -1.45 -27.41 11.09
C GLY A 486 -0.11 -28.12 11.35
N PHE A 487 1.03 -27.45 11.12
CA PHE A 487 2.33 -27.99 11.47
C PHE A 487 2.61 -27.75 12.95
N SER A 488 2.83 -28.84 13.69
CA SER A 488 3.29 -28.81 15.08
C SER A 488 4.27 -29.95 15.31
N THR A 489 5.31 -29.66 16.08
CA THR A 489 6.34 -30.61 16.51
C THR A 489 5.92 -31.40 17.76
N ALA A 490 4.82 -31.02 18.43
CA ALA A 490 4.32 -31.72 19.62
C ALA A 490 3.49 -32.96 19.24
N ALA A 491 3.81 -34.11 19.85
CA ALA A 491 3.14 -35.40 19.59
C ALA A 491 1.72 -35.51 20.18
N GLN A 492 1.33 -34.60 21.08
CA GLN A 492 -0.02 -34.53 21.65
C GLN A 492 -0.60 -33.12 21.45
N LEU A 493 -1.83 -33.06 20.95
CA LEU A 493 -2.67 -31.86 21.00
C LEU A 493 -2.96 -31.59 22.49
N SER A 494 -2.27 -30.63 23.09
CA SER A 494 -2.56 -30.22 24.46
C SER A 494 -4.01 -29.73 24.54
N SER A 495 -4.82 -30.38 25.39
CA SER A 495 -6.26 -30.17 25.55
C SER A 495 -6.66 -28.75 25.99
N LEU A 496 -5.71 -27.90 26.36
CA LEU A 496 -5.95 -26.50 26.74
C LEU A 496 -5.82 -25.50 25.60
N SER A 497 -5.31 -25.90 24.43
CA SER A 497 -5.17 -25.04 23.25
C SER A 497 -6.37 -25.22 22.31
N GLY A 498 -7.59 -25.02 22.84
CA GLY A 498 -8.89 -25.32 22.23
C GLY A 498 -9.23 -24.62 20.90
N ARG A 499 -8.25 -24.08 20.16
CA ARG A 499 -8.37 -23.64 18.75
C ARG A 499 -7.19 -24.02 17.85
N GLY A 500 -6.21 -24.80 18.30
CA GLY A 500 -5.11 -25.27 17.44
C GLY A 500 -4.39 -24.11 16.72
N ILE A 501 -4.01 -23.07 17.47
CA ILE A 501 -3.37 -21.88 16.91
C ILE A 501 -1.89 -22.19 16.76
N GLY A 502 -1.42 -22.42 15.53
CA GLY A 502 -0.01 -22.61 15.23
C GLY A 502 0.71 -21.28 14.94
N LEU A 503 2.00 -21.39 14.66
CA LEU A 503 2.83 -20.25 14.21
C LEU A 503 2.36 -19.70 12.84
N ASP A 504 1.51 -20.45 12.13
CA ASP A 504 0.79 -20.03 10.92
C ASP A 504 -0.17 -18.87 11.17
N VAL A 505 -0.87 -18.85 12.32
CA VAL A 505 -1.76 -17.75 12.68
C VAL A 505 -0.97 -16.48 12.96
N VAL A 506 0.16 -16.60 13.66
CA VAL A 506 1.09 -15.50 13.92
C VAL A 506 1.60 -14.92 12.59
N ARG A 507 2.04 -15.76 11.66
CA ARG A 507 2.46 -15.33 10.32
C ARG A 507 1.35 -14.58 9.60
N ASN A 508 0.13 -15.12 9.57
CA ASN A 508 -1.01 -14.48 8.90
C ASN A 508 -1.35 -13.12 9.51
N GLN A 509 -1.27 -12.97 10.84
CA GLN A 509 -1.50 -11.69 11.51
C GLN A 509 -0.40 -10.68 11.18
N VAL A 510 0.88 -11.09 11.21
CA VAL A 510 2.00 -10.23 10.82
C VAL A 510 1.93 -9.83 9.35
N GLN A 511 1.53 -10.74 8.45
CA GLN A 511 1.34 -10.44 7.03
C GLN A 511 0.20 -9.45 6.77
N LYS A 512 -0.89 -9.48 7.56
CA LYS A 512 -1.96 -8.46 7.47
C LYS A 512 -1.45 -7.05 7.78
N LEU A 513 -0.45 -6.95 8.65
CA LEU A 513 0.25 -5.71 8.97
C LEU A 513 1.33 -5.35 7.93
N LYS A 514 1.36 -6.07 6.80
CA LYS A 514 2.39 -5.95 5.75
C LYS A 514 3.80 -6.21 6.28
N GLY A 515 3.89 -7.02 7.32
CA GLY A 515 5.13 -7.40 7.95
C GLY A 515 5.68 -8.76 7.52
N ASP A 516 6.90 -9.03 7.96
CA ASP A 516 7.63 -10.28 7.78
C ASP A 516 7.97 -10.88 9.15
N LEU A 517 7.94 -12.22 9.28
CA LEU A 517 8.30 -12.94 10.50
C LEU A 517 9.47 -13.88 10.21
N ARG A 518 10.59 -13.68 10.89
CA ARG A 518 11.77 -14.55 10.79
C ARG A 518 12.03 -15.29 12.09
N ILE A 519 12.57 -16.49 11.96
CA ILE A 519 12.94 -17.35 13.07
C ILE A 519 14.41 -17.69 12.92
N TYR A 520 15.16 -17.56 14.01
CA TYR A 520 16.54 -18.00 14.13
C TYR A 520 16.67 -18.72 15.46
N SER A 521 17.27 -19.90 15.49
CA SER A 521 17.45 -20.62 16.74
C SER A 521 18.69 -21.49 16.69
N GLN A 522 19.29 -21.70 17.86
CA GLN A 522 20.36 -22.65 18.09
C GLN A 522 20.01 -23.55 19.28
N ILE A 523 20.03 -24.86 19.04
CA ILE A 523 19.74 -25.88 20.06
C ILE A 523 20.62 -25.66 21.28
N GLY A 524 19.99 -25.69 22.46
CA GLY A 524 20.61 -25.51 23.76
C GLY A 524 21.00 -24.07 24.11
N LYS A 525 20.86 -23.09 23.19
CA LYS A 525 21.26 -21.70 23.43
C LYS A 525 20.10 -20.71 23.42
N PHE A 526 19.45 -20.52 22.28
CA PHE A 526 18.41 -19.50 22.14
C PHE A 526 17.43 -19.78 20.99
N SER A 527 16.26 -19.16 21.06
CA SER A 527 15.38 -18.97 19.90
C SER A 527 15.04 -17.49 19.79
N ARG A 528 15.10 -16.95 18.58
CA ARG A 528 14.85 -15.54 18.27
C ARG A 528 13.82 -15.46 17.14
N PHE A 529 12.71 -14.80 17.43
CA PHE A 529 11.70 -14.41 16.47
C PHE A 529 11.88 -12.94 16.14
N THR A 530 11.79 -12.55 14.86
CA THR A 530 11.94 -11.16 14.42
C THR A 530 10.78 -10.79 13.54
N ILE A 531 9.94 -9.89 14.02
CA ILE A 531 8.84 -9.28 13.28
C ILE A 531 9.34 -7.97 12.69
N ARG A 532 9.17 -7.78 11.39
CA ARG A 532 9.38 -6.49 10.73
C ARG A 532 8.07 -5.97 10.23
N VAL A 533 7.67 -4.76 10.62
CA VAL A 533 6.45 -4.09 10.14
C VAL A 533 6.76 -2.67 9.65
N PRO A 534 5.97 -2.09 8.74
CA PRO A 534 6.05 -0.66 8.43
C PRO A 534 5.73 0.19 9.66
N ILE A 535 6.26 1.42 9.73
CA ILE A 535 5.94 2.36 10.81
C ILE A 535 4.45 2.76 10.78
N SER A 536 3.90 2.97 9.58
CA SER A 536 2.50 3.31 9.35
C SER A 536 1.98 2.65 8.06
N ILE A 537 0.67 2.35 8.02
CA ILE A 537 -0.02 1.85 6.84
C ILE A 537 -0.92 2.95 6.29
N THR A 538 -0.40 3.79 5.38
CA THR A 538 -1.28 4.76 4.68
C THR A 538 -1.09 4.80 3.17
N VAL A 539 0.13 4.71 2.63
CA VAL A 539 0.35 4.69 1.16
C VAL A 539 1.39 3.65 0.80
N ILE A 540 1.13 2.83 -0.21
CA ILE A 540 2.13 1.91 -0.77
C ILE A 540 2.39 2.17 -2.25
N GLN A 541 3.63 2.00 -2.67
CA GLN A 541 3.97 2.00 -4.09
C GLN A 541 3.63 0.64 -4.70
N SER A 542 2.89 0.65 -5.80
CA SER A 542 2.50 -0.55 -6.53
C SER A 542 2.72 -0.39 -8.04
N ILE A 543 2.88 -1.51 -8.74
CA ILE A 543 2.83 -1.58 -10.20
C ILE A 543 1.40 -1.94 -10.60
N LEU A 544 0.80 -1.12 -11.47
CA LEU A 544 -0.47 -1.45 -12.09
C LEU A 544 -0.26 -2.39 -13.28
N VAL A 545 -1.07 -3.44 -13.31
CA VAL A 545 -1.07 -4.46 -14.36
C VAL A 545 -2.47 -4.73 -14.85
N GLU A 546 -2.56 -5.13 -16.12
CA GLU A 546 -3.80 -5.58 -16.73
C GLU A 546 -3.80 -7.11 -16.81
N ILE A 547 -4.88 -7.73 -16.32
CA ILE A 547 -5.14 -9.17 -16.40
C ILE A 547 -6.59 -9.35 -16.86
N ASN A 548 -6.79 -9.93 -18.04
CA ASN A 548 -8.07 -10.11 -18.71
C ASN A 548 -8.88 -8.80 -18.79
N LYS A 549 -8.25 -7.71 -19.26
CA LYS A 549 -8.81 -6.35 -19.35
C LYS A 549 -9.19 -5.69 -18.01
N ASN A 550 -8.91 -6.33 -16.88
CA ASN A 550 -9.12 -5.76 -15.54
C ASN A 550 -7.80 -5.28 -14.94
N LEU A 551 -7.87 -4.22 -14.14
CA LEU A 551 -6.70 -3.63 -13.49
C LEU A 551 -6.46 -4.22 -12.09
N TYR A 552 -5.21 -4.53 -11.83
CA TYR A 552 -4.72 -5.01 -10.55
C TYR A 552 -3.46 -4.25 -10.13
N ALA A 553 -3.20 -4.20 -8.83
CA ALA A 553 -2.01 -3.58 -8.27
C ALA A 553 -1.12 -4.62 -7.58
N ILE A 554 0.17 -4.59 -7.88
CA ILE A 554 1.19 -5.45 -7.26
C ILE A 554 2.11 -4.57 -6.42
N PRO A 555 2.23 -4.79 -5.10
CA PRO A 555 3.13 -4.01 -4.25
C PRO A 555 4.59 -4.07 -4.73
N LEU A 556 5.23 -2.91 -4.89
CA LEU A 556 6.57 -2.82 -5.45
C LEU A 556 7.63 -3.49 -4.57
N MET A 557 7.41 -3.56 -3.25
CA MET A 557 8.29 -4.24 -2.30
C MET A 557 8.51 -5.73 -2.61
N GLN A 558 7.56 -6.35 -3.31
CA GLN A 558 7.60 -7.78 -3.67
C GLN A 558 8.09 -7.99 -5.11
N VAL A 559 8.37 -6.92 -5.86
CA VAL A 559 8.81 -6.98 -7.26
C VAL A 559 10.34 -6.87 -7.31
N GLU A 560 10.98 -7.89 -7.89
CA GLU A 560 12.42 -7.88 -8.13
C GLU A 560 12.76 -7.21 -9.47
N GLU A 561 12.09 -7.63 -10.56
CA GLU A 561 12.29 -7.05 -11.89
C GLU A 561 11.08 -7.30 -12.81
N THR A 562 10.96 -6.49 -13.87
CA THR A 562 9.93 -6.64 -14.92
C THR A 562 10.60 -6.95 -16.25
N LEU A 563 10.11 -7.95 -16.97
CA LEU A 563 10.69 -8.45 -18.22
C LEU A 563 9.60 -8.57 -19.30
N SER A 564 9.99 -8.47 -20.57
CA SER A 564 9.18 -8.97 -21.69
C SER A 564 9.97 -10.09 -22.34
N ILE A 565 9.42 -11.31 -22.38
CA ILE A 565 10.10 -12.48 -22.91
C ILE A 565 9.39 -13.04 -24.14
N GLY A 566 10.12 -13.52 -25.14
CA GLY A 566 9.52 -14.26 -26.24
C GLY A 566 9.06 -15.67 -25.82
N PRO A 567 8.16 -16.32 -26.59
CA PRO A 567 7.69 -17.69 -26.36
C PRO A 567 8.83 -18.71 -26.22
N GLU A 568 9.96 -18.48 -26.88
CA GLU A 568 11.13 -19.35 -26.86
C GLU A 568 11.80 -19.47 -25.48
N ASN A 569 11.61 -18.47 -24.61
CA ASN A 569 12.17 -18.45 -23.26
C ASN A 569 11.24 -19.10 -22.21
N LEU A 570 10.02 -19.49 -22.61
CA LEU A 570 9.10 -20.28 -21.79
C LEU A 570 9.42 -21.77 -21.95
N ILE A 571 10.03 -22.34 -20.93
CA ILE A 571 10.40 -23.76 -20.89
C ILE A 571 9.28 -24.53 -20.20
N LEU A 572 8.64 -25.45 -20.90
CA LEU A 572 7.65 -26.34 -20.30
C LEU A 572 8.36 -27.49 -19.56
N LYS A 573 7.98 -27.73 -18.31
CA LYS A 573 8.40 -28.88 -17.49
C LYS A 573 7.18 -29.58 -16.91
N GLU A 574 7.38 -30.75 -16.29
CA GLU A 574 6.31 -31.48 -15.59
C GLU A 574 5.59 -30.62 -14.52
N SER A 575 6.29 -29.66 -13.93
CA SER A 575 5.75 -28.73 -12.93
C SER A 575 5.11 -27.46 -13.52
N GLY A 576 4.92 -27.38 -14.83
CA GLY A 576 4.43 -26.19 -15.54
C GLY A 576 5.52 -25.39 -16.25
N PHE A 577 5.22 -24.15 -16.64
CA PHE A 577 6.16 -23.27 -17.33
C PHE A 577 7.21 -22.70 -16.38
N VAL A 578 8.46 -22.64 -16.83
CA VAL A 578 9.57 -21.99 -16.12
C VAL A 578 10.34 -21.09 -17.07
N ILE A 579 10.95 -20.03 -16.53
CA ILE A 579 11.88 -19.16 -17.26
C ILE A 579 13.27 -19.31 -16.66
N ARG A 580 14.30 -19.21 -17.49
CA ARG A 580 15.70 -19.19 -17.03
C ARG A 580 16.20 -17.77 -16.98
N GLN A 581 16.40 -17.25 -15.77
CA GLN A 581 16.86 -15.89 -15.54
C GLN A 581 18.14 -15.92 -14.69
N ARG A 582 19.24 -15.37 -15.22
CA ARG A 582 20.56 -15.32 -14.56
C ARG A 582 21.06 -16.67 -14.02
N GLY A 583 20.76 -17.76 -14.73
CA GLY A 583 21.16 -19.12 -14.34
C GLY A 583 20.21 -19.85 -13.38
N SER A 584 19.20 -19.17 -12.84
CA SER A 584 18.16 -19.77 -11.99
C SER A 584 16.87 -20.03 -12.77
N GLU A 585 16.21 -21.14 -12.47
CA GLU A 585 14.89 -21.46 -13.04
C GLU A 585 13.78 -20.91 -12.13
N ILE A 586 12.92 -20.07 -12.68
CA ILE A 586 11.84 -19.41 -11.96
C ILE A 586 10.50 -19.92 -12.51
N PRO A 587 9.58 -20.43 -11.67
CA PRO A 587 8.27 -20.90 -12.10
C PRO A 587 7.40 -19.74 -12.59
N VAL A 588 6.73 -19.94 -13.72
CA VAL A 588 5.81 -18.97 -14.32
C VAL A 588 4.38 -19.26 -13.90
N ILE A 589 3.71 -18.22 -13.40
CA ILE A 589 2.32 -18.25 -12.94
C ILE A 589 1.51 -17.38 -13.90
N LYS A 590 0.58 -18.01 -14.64
CA LYS A 590 -0.33 -17.27 -15.49
C LYS A 590 -1.47 -16.69 -14.66
N MET A 591 -1.47 -15.37 -14.50
CA MET A 591 -2.40 -14.70 -13.60
C MET A 591 -3.86 -14.82 -14.06
N SER A 592 -4.12 -14.92 -15.36
CA SER A 592 -5.48 -15.15 -15.88
C SER A 592 -6.11 -16.45 -15.36
N ASP A 593 -5.29 -17.49 -15.19
CA ASP A 593 -5.75 -18.81 -14.80
C ASP A 593 -5.98 -18.88 -13.28
N LEU A 594 -5.09 -18.23 -12.52
CA LEU A 594 -5.16 -18.15 -11.06
C LEU A 594 -6.38 -17.36 -10.57
N MET A 595 -6.80 -16.34 -11.31
CA MET A 595 -7.96 -15.50 -10.95
C MET A 595 -9.32 -16.13 -11.34
N THR A 596 -9.33 -17.35 -11.92
CA THR A 596 -10.54 -18.08 -12.34
C THR A 596 -11.51 -17.25 -13.19
N LEU A 597 -10.98 -16.29 -13.96
CA LEU A 597 -11.81 -15.42 -14.79
C LEU A 597 -12.23 -16.19 -16.04
N ALA A 598 -13.53 -16.15 -16.38
CA ALA A 598 -14.03 -16.77 -17.60
C ALA A 598 -13.21 -16.29 -18.81
N ARG A 599 -12.72 -17.25 -19.62
CA ARG A 599 -12.05 -16.96 -20.89
C ARG A 599 -13.04 -16.19 -21.76
N SER A 600 -12.86 -14.88 -21.89
CA SER A 600 -13.52 -14.13 -22.96
C SER A 600 -12.89 -14.62 -24.25
N GLY A 601 -13.71 -15.15 -25.16
CA GLY A 601 -13.31 -15.90 -26.36
C GLY A 601 -12.61 -15.08 -27.46
N GLU A 602 -11.87 -14.04 -27.10
CA GLU A 602 -11.14 -13.18 -28.02
C GLU A 602 -9.69 -13.02 -27.56
N GLN A 603 -8.82 -13.95 -27.98
CA GLN A 603 -7.38 -13.74 -27.96
C GLN A 603 -6.81 -13.95 -29.35
N SER A 604 -6.69 -12.87 -30.11
CA SER A 604 -5.72 -12.71 -31.19
C SER A 604 -5.53 -11.23 -31.50
N ALA A 605 -5.08 -10.47 -30.49
CA ALA A 605 -4.33 -9.25 -30.76
C ALA A 605 -2.85 -9.64 -30.65
N SER A 606 -2.21 -9.83 -31.82
CA SER A 606 -0.76 -9.76 -32.05
C SER A 606 0.13 -9.93 -30.80
N ARG A 607 0.46 -11.17 -30.43
CA ARG A 607 1.51 -11.50 -29.45
C ARG A 607 2.94 -11.26 -30.02
N ALA A 608 3.13 -10.26 -30.89
CA ALA A 608 4.40 -9.96 -31.54
C ALA A 608 5.44 -9.28 -30.61
N SER A 609 5.01 -8.71 -29.47
CA SER A 609 5.84 -7.90 -28.55
C SER A 609 6.46 -8.68 -27.37
N GLY A 610 6.19 -9.98 -27.26
CA GLY A 610 6.61 -10.81 -26.12
C GLY A 610 5.59 -10.82 -24.98
N TYR A 611 5.83 -11.69 -24.00
CA TYR A 611 5.04 -11.93 -22.81
C TYR A 611 5.55 -11.05 -21.66
N PRO A 612 4.76 -10.10 -21.15
CA PRO A 612 5.15 -9.29 -20.01
C PRO A 612 5.10 -10.12 -18.72
N ILE A 613 6.23 -10.19 -18.04
CA ILE A 613 6.44 -10.96 -16.82
C ILE A 613 6.93 -10.04 -15.71
N ILE A 614 6.39 -10.24 -14.52
CA ILE A 614 6.86 -9.61 -13.29
C ILE A 614 7.50 -10.68 -12.43
N ILE A 615 8.80 -10.59 -12.20
CA ILE A 615 9.48 -11.45 -11.24
C ILE A 615 9.21 -10.89 -9.86
N VAL A 616 8.51 -11.68 -9.07
CA VAL A 616 8.20 -11.39 -7.68
C VAL A 616 8.98 -12.32 -6.76
N GLN A 617 9.28 -11.83 -5.57
CA GLN A 617 9.99 -12.57 -4.56
C GLN A 617 9.28 -12.47 -3.22
N ASP A 618 9.18 -13.60 -2.55
CA ASP A 618 8.75 -13.71 -1.16
C ASP A 618 9.69 -14.69 -0.44
N GLU A 619 10.29 -14.28 0.68
CA GLU A 619 11.16 -15.14 1.51
C GLU A 619 12.27 -15.91 0.72
N GLY A 620 12.89 -15.28 -0.28
CA GLY A 620 13.94 -15.91 -1.10
C GLY A 620 13.41 -16.83 -2.21
N ARG A 621 12.10 -17.08 -2.24
CA ARG A 621 11.41 -17.84 -3.29
C ARG A 621 10.95 -16.87 -4.38
N LYS A 622 11.22 -17.22 -5.63
CA LYS A 622 10.89 -16.40 -6.79
C LYS A 622 9.76 -17.02 -7.59
N ALA A 623 8.87 -16.17 -8.11
CA ALA A 623 7.88 -16.56 -9.09
C ALA A 623 7.82 -15.51 -10.20
N ALA A 624 7.48 -15.94 -11.41
CA ALA A 624 7.32 -15.08 -12.57
C ALA A 624 5.81 -14.95 -12.87
N LEU A 625 5.22 -13.81 -12.56
CA LEU A 625 3.81 -13.54 -12.83
C LEU A 625 3.65 -13.11 -14.29
N LEU A 626 2.99 -13.94 -15.09
CA LEU A 626 2.61 -13.61 -16.45
C LEU A 626 1.30 -12.83 -16.45
N VAL A 627 1.35 -11.60 -16.96
CA VAL A 627 0.23 -10.65 -17.05
C VAL A 627 -0.04 -10.31 -18.52
N ASP A 628 -1.14 -9.60 -18.81
CA ASP A 628 -1.42 -9.19 -20.19
C ASP A 628 -0.66 -7.91 -20.54
N LYS A 629 -0.61 -6.95 -19.60
CA LYS A 629 0.11 -5.68 -19.78
C LYS A 629 0.64 -5.15 -18.46
N ILE A 630 1.86 -4.63 -18.47
CA ILE A 630 2.42 -3.82 -17.39
C ILE A 630 2.18 -2.36 -17.75
N LEU A 631 1.56 -1.60 -16.86
CA LEU A 631 1.22 -0.19 -17.11
C LEU A 631 2.31 0.72 -16.54
N HIS A 632 2.15 1.16 -15.30
CA HIS A 632 3.05 2.10 -14.65
C HIS A 632 3.01 1.91 -13.13
N ARG A 633 3.94 2.57 -12.44
CA ARG A 633 3.98 2.64 -10.98
C ARG A 633 3.01 3.70 -10.49
N GLU A 634 2.27 3.39 -9.44
CA GLU A 634 1.32 4.30 -8.81
C GLU A 634 1.32 4.12 -7.30
N GLU A 635 1.17 5.23 -6.57
CA GLU A 635 0.98 5.22 -5.13
C GLU A 635 -0.51 5.02 -4.82
N ILE A 636 -0.81 3.99 -4.04
CA ILE A 636 -2.18 3.58 -3.77
C ILE A 636 -2.43 3.43 -2.26
N LEU A 637 -3.61 3.83 -1.82
CA LEU A 637 -4.13 3.59 -0.47
C LEU A 637 -4.85 2.24 -0.46
N ILE A 638 -4.37 1.27 0.33
CA ILE A 638 -5.09 0.02 0.49
C ILE A 638 -6.20 0.21 1.53
N LYS A 639 -7.44 0.00 1.10
CA LYS A 639 -8.61 -0.12 1.95
C LYS A 639 -8.96 -1.60 2.14
N SER A 640 -9.39 -1.95 3.35
CA SER A 640 -9.95 -3.28 3.63
C SER A 640 -11.20 -3.51 2.79
N LEU A 641 -11.36 -4.72 2.25
CA LEU A 641 -12.56 -5.10 1.47
C LEU A 641 -13.79 -5.39 2.35
N GLY A 642 -13.68 -5.16 3.67
CA GLY A 642 -14.75 -5.44 4.63
C GLY A 642 -14.90 -6.92 4.97
N GLN A 643 -15.73 -7.24 5.96
CA GLN A 643 -15.86 -8.59 6.52
C GLN A 643 -16.40 -9.63 5.52
N ILE A 644 -17.20 -9.20 4.54
CA ILE A 644 -17.83 -10.08 3.54
C ILE A 644 -16.78 -10.65 2.57
N LEU A 645 -15.77 -9.86 2.22
CA LEU A 645 -14.76 -10.20 1.21
C LEU A 645 -13.42 -10.67 1.80
N GLN A 646 -13.33 -10.87 3.12
CA GLN A 646 -12.12 -11.39 3.78
C GLN A 646 -11.69 -12.79 3.31
N ARG A 647 -12.58 -13.54 2.65
CA ARG A 647 -12.33 -14.91 2.16
C ARG A 647 -11.81 -14.97 0.73
N VAL A 648 -11.70 -13.85 0.04
CA VAL A 648 -11.18 -13.81 -1.34
C VAL A 648 -9.69 -14.10 -1.30
N LYS A 649 -9.28 -15.19 -1.96
CA LYS A 649 -7.86 -15.57 -2.06
C LYS A 649 -7.11 -14.63 -2.99
N PHE A 650 -5.81 -14.46 -2.74
CA PHE A 650 -4.84 -13.72 -3.56
C PHE A 650 -5.03 -12.21 -3.60
N VAL A 651 -5.90 -11.67 -2.74
CA VAL A 651 -6.21 -10.24 -2.68
C VAL A 651 -5.98 -9.74 -1.26
N MET A 652 -5.10 -8.75 -1.13
CA MET A 652 -4.77 -8.09 0.12
C MET A 652 -5.82 -7.02 0.50
N GLY A 653 -6.38 -6.34 -0.50
CA GLY A 653 -7.33 -5.25 -0.30
C GLY A 653 -7.76 -4.61 -1.61
N GLY A 654 -8.46 -3.48 -1.51
CA GLY A 654 -8.85 -2.66 -2.65
C GLY A 654 -8.25 -1.26 -2.59
N SER A 655 -8.12 -0.60 -3.72
CA SER A 655 -7.79 0.82 -3.81
C SER A 655 -8.62 1.51 -4.89
N ILE A 656 -8.71 2.83 -4.82
CA ILE A 656 -9.38 3.67 -5.81
C ILE A 656 -8.29 4.49 -6.49
N LEU A 657 -8.17 4.34 -7.81
CA LEU A 657 -7.16 5.05 -8.60
C LEU A 657 -7.52 6.51 -8.83
N ALA A 658 -6.50 7.27 -9.25
CA ALA A 658 -6.52 7.98 -10.53
C ALA A 658 -7.84 8.63 -11.00
N ASP A 659 -8.66 7.75 -11.54
CA ASP A 659 -9.78 8.02 -12.40
C ASP A 659 -11.08 7.47 -11.80
N GLY A 660 -11.06 7.16 -10.50
CA GLY A 660 -12.17 6.57 -9.77
C GLY A 660 -12.34 5.07 -9.99
N ARG A 661 -11.51 4.42 -10.82
CA ARG A 661 -11.57 2.96 -10.97
C ARG A 661 -11.08 2.26 -9.71
N VAL A 662 -11.81 1.22 -9.32
CA VAL A 662 -11.42 0.34 -8.21
C VAL A 662 -10.44 -0.69 -8.73
N VAL A 663 -9.30 -0.82 -8.04
CA VAL A 663 -8.30 -1.87 -8.29
C VAL A 663 -8.16 -2.77 -7.08
N LEU A 664 -7.93 -4.06 -7.34
CA LEU A 664 -7.60 -5.02 -6.30
C LEU A 664 -6.09 -5.09 -6.14
N VAL A 665 -5.63 -5.02 -4.89
CA VAL A 665 -4.22 -5.16 -4.54
C VAL A 665 -3.93 -6.63 -4.28
N LEU A 666 -2.98 -7.19 -5.03
CA LEU A 666 -2.68 -8.61 -4.99
C LEU A 666 -1.83 -8.98 -3.77
N ASP A 667 -2.16 -10.11 -3.16
CA ASP A 667 -1.37 -10.73 -2.09
C ASP A 667 -0.32 -11.67 -2.70
N VAL A 668 0.83 -11.08 -3.04
CA VAL A 668 1.94 -11.81 -3.69
C VAL A 668 2.51 -12.93 -2.81
N PRO A 669 2.73 -12.76 -1.50
CA PRO A 669 3.14 -13.85 -0.63
C PRO A 669 2.19 -15.04 -0.70
N GLN A 670 0.88 -14.80 -0.64
CA GLN A 670 -0.10 -15.88 -0.75
C GLN A 670 -0.07 -16.56 -2.13
N ILE A 671 0.13 -15.79 -3.22
CA ILE A 671 0.28 -16.33 -4.57
C ILE A 671 1.52 -17.23 -4.65
N VAL A 672 2.71 -16.71 -4.27
CA VAL A 672 3.98 -17.44 -4.31
C VAL A 672 3.90 -18.72 -3.45
N PHE A 673 3.35 -18.62 -2.24
CA PHE A 673 3.19 -19.75 -1.32
C PHE A 673 2.23 -20.82 -1.87
N SER A 674 1.07 -20.41 -2.40
CA SER A 674 0.05 -21.36 -2.88
C SER A 674 0.52 -22.12 -4.12
N THR A 675 1.25 -21.46 -5.02
CA THR A 675 1.67 -22.08 -6.28
C THR A 675 2.82 -23.06 -6.12
N LEU A 676 3.67 -22.88 -5.11
CA LEU A 676 4.73 -23.84 -4.81
C LEU A 676 4.20 -25.14 -4.17
N ARG A 677 3.03 -25.11 -3.53
CA ARG A 677 2.36 -26.29 -2.91
C ARG A 677 1.55 -27.09 -3.95
N LEU A 678 1.18 -26.50 -5.08
CA LEU A 678 0.54 -27.19 -6.20
C LEU A 678 1.44 -28.23 -6.89
N LYS A 679 2.70 -28.37 -6.47
CA LYS A 679 3.57 -29.48 -6.87
C LYS A 679 3.13 -30.85 -6.34
N GLU A 680 2.17 -30.95 -5.41
CA GLU A 680 1.79 -32.25 -4.82
C GLU A 680 0.32 -32.66 -5.01
N LYS A 681 -0.64 -31.76 -5.23
CA LYS A 681 -2.02 -32.12 -5.57
C LYS A 681 -2.70 -31.06 -6.44
N ASP A 682 -3.10 -31.47 -7.65
CA ASP A 682 -4.22 -30.91 -8.41
C ASP A 682 -4.12 -29.52 -9.06
N VAL A 683 -2.99 -29.17 -9.71
CA VAL A 683 -3.06 -28.41 -10.98
C VAL A 683 -2.08 -29.01 -11.98
N ALA A 684 -2.35 -30.25 -12.39
CA ALA A 684 -2.03 -30.61 -13.76
C ALA A 684 -2.89 -29.69 -14.63
N LEU A 685 -2.27 -28.78 -15.38
CA LEU A 685 -2.89 -28.30 -16.62
C LEU A 685 -3.45 -29.54 -17.31
N LYS A 686 -4.77 -29.61 -17.49
CA LYS A 686 -5.39 -30.75 -18.14
C LYS A 686 -4.61 -30.99 -19.43
N MET A 687 -4.35 -32.25 -19.77
CA MET A 687 -3.61 -32.65 -20.98
C MET A 687 -4.14 -31.98 -22.27
N GLU A 688 -5.35 -31.42 -22.23
CA GLU A 688 -5.96 -30.57 -23.27
C GLU A 688 -5.36 -29.15 -23.39
N ASP A 689 -5.01 -28.47 -22.28
CA ASP A 689 -4.32 -27.17 -22.32
C ASP A 689 -2.84 -27.34 -22.70
N VAL A 690 -2.21 -28.47 -22.33
CA VAL A 690 -0.87 -28.85 -22.80
C VAL A 690 -0.89 -29.15 -24.29
N LYS A 691 -1.89 -29.89 -24.80
CA LYS A 691 -2.05 -30.13 -26.25
C LYS A 691 -2.33 -28.86 -27.04
N ARG A 692 -3.07 -27.88 -26.51
CA ARG A 692 -3.33 -26.60 -27.20
C ARG A 692 -2.15 -25.63 -27.14
N LEU A 693 -1.39 -25.62 -26.06
CA LEU A 693 -0.13 -24.86 -25.99
C LEU A 693 0.98 -25.55 -26.77
N GLU A 694 0.99 -26.88 -26.85
CA GLU A 694 1.80 -27.62 -27.82
C GLU A 694 1.32 -27.31 -29.25
N GLU A 695 0.02 -27.27 -29.56
CA GLU A 695 -0.45 -26.85 -30.88
C GLU A 695 -0.06 -25.39 -31.20
N GLU A 696 -0.18 -24.44 -30.25
CA GLU A 696 0.27 -23.05 -30.43
C GLU A 696 1.81 -22.95 -30.52
N VAL A 697 2.57 -23.71 -29.72
CA VAL A 697 4.05 -23.74 -29.75
C VAL A 697 4.56 -24.54 -30.95
N ILE A 698 3.83 -25.52 -31.47
CA ILE A 698 4.15 -26.30 -32.69
C ILE A 698 3.73 -25.51 -33.94
N LEU A 699 2.64 -24.72 -33.90
CA LEU A 699 2.30 -23.74 -34.93
C LEU A 699 3.32 -22.58 -34.97
N SER A 700 3.89 -22.21 -33.81
CA SER A 700 4.97 -21.21 -33.69
C SER A 700 6.36 -21.79 -33.98
N ARG A 701 6.57 -23.08 -33.74
CA ARG A 701 7.73 -23.87 -34.16
C ARG A 701 7.43 -24.51 -35.51
N LYS A 702 7.20 -23.70 -36.53
CA LYS A 702 7.76 -24.11 -37.82
C LYS A 702 9.26 -24.31 -37.59
N PRO A 703 9.86 -25.42 -38.02
CA PRO A 703 11.30 -25.52 -38.01
C PRO A 703 11.82 -24.26 -38.71
N VAL A 704 12.89 -23.68 -38.17
CA VAL A 704 13.76 -22.80 -38.93
C VAL A 704 14.22 -23.61 -40.13
N LYS A 705 13.39 -23.65 -41.18
CA LYS A 705 13.91 -23.61 -42.52
C LYS A 705 14.72 -22.33 -42.51
N GLU A 706 16.01 -22.46 -42.76
CA GLU A 706 16.79 -21.36 -43.32
C GLU A 706 15.83 -20.59 -44.22
N SER A 707 15.42 -19.40 -43.77
CA SER A 707 14.63 -18.53 -44.61
C SER A 707 15.60 -18.14 -45.70
N VAL A 708 15.56 -18.90 -46.80
CA VAL A 708 16.04 -18.42 -48.09
C VAL A 708 15.30 -17.11 -48.25
N VAL A 709 16.01 -15.99 -48.04
CA VAL A 709 15.45 -14.66 -48.20
C VAL A 709 14.92 -14.63 -49.63
N GLU A 710 13.59 -14.67 -49.80
CA GLU A 710 12.99 -14.56 -51.12
C GLU A 710 13.30 -13.15 -51.62
N LYS A 711 14.35 -13.04 -52.44
CA LYS A 711 14.74 -11.76 -53.03
C LYS A 711 13.55 -11.18 -53.79
N ARG A 712 13.21 -9.92 -53.51
CA ARG A 712 12.15 -9.21 -54.22
C ARG A 712 12.62 -9.05 -55.68
N ARG A 713 12.02 -9.81 -56.60
CA ARG A 713 12.36 -9.78 -58.02
C ARG A 713 11.67 -8.62 -58.70
N ILE A 714 12.45 -7.62 -59.10
CA ILE A 714 11.95 -6.44 -59.79
C ILE A 714 12.31 -6.59 -61.28
N ARG A 715 11.32 -6.43 -62.17
CA ARG A 715 11.48 -6.52 -63.63
C ARG A 715 10.96 -5.24 -64.28
N GLY A 716 11.72 -4.67 -65.22
CA GLY A 716 11.26 -3.56 -66.06
C GLY A 716 11.29 -2.16 -65.44
N ARG A 717 11.73 -1.98 -64.17
CA ARG A 717 11.96 -0.67 -63.55
C ARG A 717 13.09 -0.72 -62.52
N LYS A 718 13.78 0.40 -62.28
CA LYS A 718 14.79 0.49 -61.22
C LYS A 718 14.12 0.31 -59.84
N PRO A 719 14.76 -0.38 -58.87
CA PRO A 719 14.21 -0.53 -57.52
C PRO A 719 14.15 0.81 -56.80
N LEU A 720 13.01 1.12 -56.17
CA LEU A 720 12.79 2.37 -55.45
C LEU A 720 13.12 2.20 -53.95
N VAL A 721 14.10 2.96 -53.46
CA VAL A 721 14.60 2.90 -52.08
C VAL A 721 14.25 4.19 -51.35
N LEU A 722 13.68 4.07 -50.15
CA LEU A 722 13.46 5.20 -49.24
C LEU A 722 14.64 5.33 -48.28
N VAL A 723 15.33 6.47 -48.30
CA VAL A 723 16.43 6.78 -47.37
C VAL A 723 15.97 7.79 -46.33
N VAL A 724 15.97 7.38 -45.06
CA VAL A 724 15.53 8.17 -43.91
C VAL A 724 16.72 8.45 -43.01
N ASP A 725 17.15 9.70 -42.96
CA ASP A 725 18.27 10.14 -42.12
C ASP A 725 18.08 11.63 -41.84
N ASP A 726 18.42 12.14 -40.66
CA ASP A 726 18.25 13.55 -40.32
C ASP A 726 19.40 14.42 -40.89
N SER A 727 20.56 13.82 -41.15
CA SER A 727 21.74 14.46 -41.71
C SER A 727 21.64 14.64 -43.23
N LEU A 728 21.66 15.90 -43.67
CA LEU A 728 21.67 16.25 -45.10
C LEU A 728 22.86 15.64 -45.84
N SER A 729 24.03 15.57 -45.20
CA SER A 729 25.24 15.01 -45.79
C SER A 729 25.11 13.51 -46.04
N VAL A 730 24.52 12.76 -45.10
CA VAL A 730 24.30 11.32 -45.24
C VAL A 730 23.24 11.04 -46.30
N ARG A 731 22.14 11.79 -46.34
CA ARG A 731 21.11 11.66 -47.39
C ARG A 731 21.67 11.91 -48.79
N LYS A 732 22.49 12.96 -48.98
CA LYS A 732 23.13 13.25 -50.28
C LYS A 732 24.11 12.16 -50.70
N PHE A 733 24.91 11.67 -49.75
CA PHE A 733 25.86 10.59 -49.99
C PHE A 733 25.15 9.28 -50.40
N LEU A 734 24.18 8.82 -49.60
CA LEU A 734 23.41 7.61 -49.88
C LEU A 734 22.61 7.70 -51.17
N SER A 735 21.94 8.83 -51.42
CA SER A 735 21.19 9.04 -52.66
C SER A 735 22.08 8.99 -53.90
N GLY A 736 23.25 9.66 -53.86
CA GLY A 736 24.23 9.61 -54.95
C GLY A 736 24.82 8.21 -55.16
N MET A 737 25.20 7.54 -54.07
CA MET A 737 25.77 6.19 -54.10
C MET A 737 24.78 5.17 -54.69
N LEU A 738 23.54 5.16 -54.21
CA LEU A 738 22.50 4.24 -54.67
C LEU A 738 22.07 4.54 -56.12
N SER A 739 21.93 5.82 -56.49
CA SER A 739 21.57 6.22 -57.85
C SER A 739 22.62 5.77 -58.88
N LYS A 740 23.91 5.87 -58.53
CA LYS A 740 25.03 5.39 -59.36
C LYS A 740 24.99 3.87 -59.59
N HIS A 741 24.42 3.12 -58.65
CA HIS A 741 24.29 1.66 -58.71
C HIS A 741 22.91 1.19 -59.20
N GLY A 742 22.13 2.08 -59.84
CA GLY A 742 20.92 1.70 -60.56
C GLY A 742 19.64 1.67 -59.72
N TYR A 743 19.65 2.20 -58.51
CA TYR A 743 18.46 2.38 -57.67
C TYR A 743 17.82 3.76 -57.93
N GLU A 744 16.50 3.85 -57.81
CA GLU A 744 15.79 5.13 -57.68
C GLU A 744 15.65 5.43 -56.19
N VAL A 745 15.85 6.67 -55.77
CA VAL A 745 15.96 7.00 -54.33
C VAL A 745 15.08 8.19 -53.98
N GLU A 746 14.22 8.00 -52.99
CA GLU A 746 13.54 9.10 -52.31
C GLU A 746 14.17 9.32 -50.94
N VAL A 747 14.23 10.58 -50.50
CA VAL A 747 14.89 10.96 -49.26
C VAL A 747 13.90 11.60 -48.28
N ALA A 748 13.91 11.11 -47.05
CA ALA A 748 13.11 11.63 -45.94
C ALA A 748 14.04 12.18 -44.84
N LYS A 749 13.70 13.35 -44.32
CA LYS A 749 14.51 14.05 -43.29
C LYS A 749 14.23 13.63 -41.85
N SER A 750 13.20 12.82 -41.63
CA SER A 750 12.71 12.37 -40.32
C SER A 750 11.78 11.17 -40.52
N GLY A 751 11.51 10.40 -39.46
CA GLY A 751 10.56 9.29 -39.54
C GLY A 751 9.13 9.72 -39.90
N SER A 752 8.72 10.93 -39.48
CA SER A 752 7.43 11.54 -39.89
C SER A 752 7.34 11.77 -41.40
N ALA A 753 8.39 12.32 -42.01
CA ALA A 753 8.45 12.52 -43.46
C ALA A 753 8.51 11.18 -44.21
N ALA A 754 9.12 10.15 -43.61
CA ALA A 754 9.13 8.80 -44.19
C ALA A 754 7.72 8.20 -44.24
N MET A 755 6.92 8.39 -43.18
CA MET A 755 5.52 7.94 -43.17
C MET A 755 4.64 8.67 -44.19
N GLU A 756 4.89 9.96 -44.43
CA GLU A 756 4.22 10.69 -45.52
C GLU A 756 4.54 10.09 -46.89
N TRP A 757 5.81 9.76 -47.14
CA TRP A 757 6.23 9.10 -48.39
C TRP A 757 5.62 7.70 -48.54
N LEU A 758 5.64 6.89 -47.48
CA LEU A 758 5.04 5.56 -47.46
C LEU A 758 3.52 5.60 -47.72
N ASN A 759 2.84 6.68 -47.38
CA ASN A 759 1.42 6.84 -47.72
C ASN A 759 1.17 7.24 -49.19
N GLN A 760 2.19 7.75 -49.89
CA GLN A 760 2.07 8.28 -51.25
C GLN A 760 2.61 7.33 -52.33
N LYS A 761 3.64 6.53 -52.02
CA LYS A 761 4.35 5.69 -52.99
C LYS A 761 4.69 4.32 -52.40
N GLU A 762 4.81 3.31 -53.27
CA GLU A 762 5.33 2.00 -52.90
C GLU A 762 6.84 1.90 -53.02
N PHE A 763 7.48 1.48 -51.93
CA PHE A 763 8.93 1.30 -51.86
C PHE A 763 9.30 -0.17 -51.89
N ASP A 764 10.45 -0.45 -52.50
CA ASP A 764 11.00 -1.79 -52.59
C ASP A 764 11.86 -2.14 -51.36
N LEU A 765 12.48 -1.12 -50.75
CA LEU A 765 13.32 -1.22 -49.54
C LEU A 765 13.44 0.14 -48.83
N MET A 766 13.61 0.12 -47.50
CA MET A 766 13.88 1.31 -46.70
C MET A 766 15.23 1.23 -46.00
N ILE A 767 15.98 2.33 -45.99
CA ILE A 767 17.18 2.52 -45.18
C ILE A 767 16.88 3.61 -44.15
N THR A 768 17.04 3.34 -42.85
CA THR A 768 16.73 4.32 -41.80
C THR A 768 17.86 4.47 -40.78
N ASP A 769 18.14 5.69 -40.35
CA ASP A 769 18.91 5.94 -39.12
C ASP A 769 18.04 5.66 -37.87
N LEU A 770 18.67 5.39 -36.72
CA LEU A 770 17.97 5.16 -35.45
C LEU A 770 17.70 6.44 -34.67
N GLU A 771 18.63 7.39 -34.68
CA GLU A 771 18.63 8.58 -33.82
C GLU A 771 18.19 9.81 -34.62
N MET A 772 16.90 9.89 -34.93
CA MET A 772 16.31 10.99 -35.71
C MET A 772 15.29 11.79 -34.88
N PRO A 773 15.12 13.09 -35.14
CA PRO A 773 14.14 13.93 -34.46
C PRO A 773 12.69 13.61 -34.86
N GLN A 774 11.76 13.93 -33.96
CA GLN A 774 10.30 13.69 -34.06
C GLN A 774 9.87 12.22 -33.93
N ILE A 775 10.20 11.41 -34.94
CA ILE A 775 9.95 9.96 -34.95
C ILE A 775 11.31 9.32 -35.14
N SER A 776 11.74 8.57 -34.13
CA SER A 776 12.99 7.81 -34.17
C SER A 776 12.90 6.63 -35.14
N GLY A 777 14.05 6.09 -35.55
CA GLY A 777 14.07 4.89 -36.40
C GLY A 777 13.39 3.69 -35.73
N TYR A 778 13.46 3.58 -34.40
CA TYR A 778 12.78 2.54 -33.62
C TYR A 778 11.26 2.63 -33.78
N GLU A 779 10.69 3.82 -33.54
CA GLU A 779 9.25 4.07 -33.66
C GLU A 779 8.75 3.93 -35.10
N LEU A 780 9.57 4.35 -36.09
CA LEU A 780 9.26 4.21 -37.50
C LEU A 780 9.10 2.74 -37.91
N ILE A 781 10.03 1.87 -37.47
CA ILE A 781 9.98 0.44 -37.77
C ILE A 781 8.73 -0.18 -37.13
N GLU A 782 8.43 0.16 -35.88
CA GLU A 782 7.24 -0.34 -35.16
C GLU A 782 5.94 0.04 -35.88
N GLN A 783 5.83 1.28 -36.36
CA GLN A 783 4.67 1.76 -37.12
C GLN A 783 4.51 1.04 -38.47
N ILE A 784 5.62 0.84 -39.19
CA ILE A 784 5.64 0.14 -40.48
C ILE A 784 5.24 -1.33 -40.32
N ARG A 785 5.70 -1.99 -39.25
CA ARG A 785 5.33 -3.39 -38.98
C ARG A 785 3.90 -3.56 -38.49
N SER A 786 3.29 -2.50 -37.98
CA SER A 786 1.88 -2.49 -37.58
C SER A 786 0.92 -2.24 -38.76
N ASP A 787 1.39 -1.72 -39.89
CA ASP A 787 0.60 -1.53 -41.12
C ASP A 787 0.73 -2.75 -42.04
N ALA A 788 -0.39 -3.44 -42.30
CA ALA A 788 -0.44 -4.63 -43.16
C ALA A 788 0.10 -4.39 -44.59
N ARG A 789 0.15 -3.13 -45.06
CA ARG A 789 0.74 -2.78 -46.37
C ARG A 789 2.26 -2.85 -46.36
N TRP A 790 2.91 -2.58 -45.22
CA TRP A 790 4.37 -2.45 -45.12
C TRP A 790 5.02 -3.51 -44.22
N GLU A 791 4.23 -4.43 -43.65
CA GLU A 791 4.70 -5.54 -42.81
C GLU A 791 5.90 -6.29 -43.43
N LYS A 792 5.89 -6.47 -44.76
CA LYS A 792 6.93 -7.20 -45.51
C LYS A 792 8.01 -6.32 -46.15
N LEU A 793 7.98 -5.00 -45.96
CA LEU A 793 8.97 -4.08 -46.54
C LEU A 793 10.35 -4.36 -45.91
N PRO A 794 11.40 -4.68 -46.71
CA PRO A 794 12.75 -4.83 -46.17
C PRO A 794 13.28 -3.52 -45.59
N VAL A 795 13.77 -3.55 -44.35
CA VAL A 795 14.34 -2.38 -43.66
C VAL A 795 15.78 -2.65 -43.25
N ILE A 796 16.70 -1.78 -43.71
CA ILE A 796 18.10 -1.75 -43.31
C ILE A 796 18.34 -0.56 -42.39
N VAL A 797 18.90 -0.83 -41.21
CA VAL A 797 19.18 0.18 -40.20
C VAL A 797 20.61 0.68 -40.31
N LEU A 798 20.81 2.00 -40.30
CA LEU A 798 22.12 2.60 -40.11
C LEU A 798 22.26 3.06 -38.66
N THR A 799 23.34 2.66 -37.99
CA THR A 799 23.58 3.02 -36.58
C THR A 799 24.98 3.58 -36.39
N GLY A 800 25.13 4.64 -35.59
CA GLY A 800 26.45 5.16 -35.17
C GLY A 800 27.12 4.34 -34.06
N ARG A 801 26.41 3.39 -33.44
CA ARG A 801 26.92 2.58 -32.32
C ARG A 801 26.66 1.09 -32.56
N ALA A 802 27.70 0.28 -32.48
CA ALA A 802 27.60 -1.17 -32.51
C ALA A 802 27.49 -1.72 -31.09
N SER A 803 26.33 -2.26 -30.71
CA SER A 803 26.19 -3.04 -29.48
C SER A 803 25.24 -4.21 -29.71
N LYS A 804 25.55 -5.36 -29.08
CA LYS A 804 24.69 -6.56 -29.16
C LYS A 804 23.27 -6.30 -28.66
N GLN A 805 23.10 -5.35 -27.73
CA GLN A 805 21.79 -4.96 -27.21
C GLN A 805 20.97 -4.17 -28.24
N ILE A 806 21.59 -3.25 -28.98
CA ILE A 806 20.91 -2.49 -30.04
C ILE A 806 20.55 -3.42 -31.20
N GLU A 807 21.46 -4.30 -31.60
CA GLU A 807 21.23 -5.32 -32.63
C GLU A 807 20.04 -6.23 -32.28
N GLN A 808 20.01 -6.80 -31.08
CA GLN A 808 18.87 -7.60 -30.60
C GLN A 808 17.58 -6.78 -30.51
N HIS A 809 17.65 -5.48 -30.28
CA HIS A 809 16.47 -4.62 -30.19
C HIS A 809 15.87 -4.34 -31.57
N ILE A 810 16.67 -3.94 -32.55
CA ILE A 810 16.20 -3.63 -33.90
C ILE A 810 15.71 -4.89 -34.66
N THR A 811 16.35 -6.04 -34.44
CA THR A 811 15.87 -7.32 -35.00
C THR A 811 14.51 -7.71 -34.42
N ARG A 812 14.28 -7.49 -33.12
CA ARG A 812 12.97 -7.71 -32.48
C ARG A 812 11.87 -6.79 -33.01
N LEU A 813 12.21 -5.55 -33.34
CA LEU A 813 11.29 -4.61 -33.98
C LEU A 813 10.99 -4.98 -35.44
N GLY A 814 11.69 -5.95 -36.01
CA GLY A 814 11.46 -6.42 -37.37
C GLY A 814 12.34 -5.73 -38.43
N ALA A 815 13.45 -5.09 -38.06
CA ALA A 815 14.48 -4.71 -39.01
C ALA A 815 15.10 -5.96 -39.63
N ASN A 816 15.36 -5.92 -40.94
CA ASN A 816 15.91 -7.06 -41.67
C ASN A 816 17.42 -7.13 -41.53
N GLU A 817 18.09 -5.97 -41.50
CA GLU A 817 19.54 -5.93 -41.31
C GLU A 817 20.03 -4.58 -40.77
N PHE A 818 21.28 -4.52 -40.31
CA PHE A 818 21.91 -3.27 -39.89
C PHE A 818 23.34 -3.07 -40.42
N VAL A 819 23.76 -1.81 -40.43
CA VAL A 819 25.08 -1.35 -40.86
C VAL A 819 25.57 -0.26 -39.91
N VAL A 820 26.82 -0.36 -39.47
CA VAL A 820 27.44 0.59 -38.53
C VAL A 820 28.12 1.72 -39.29
N LYS A 821 27.88 2.98 -38.91
CA LYS A 821 28.55 4.17 -39.45
C LYS A 821 29.92 4.36 -38.76
N PRO A 822 31.02 4.64 -39.50
CA PRO A 822 31.12 4.73 -40.95
C PRO A 822 31.18 3.36 -41.63
N PHE A 823 30.49 3.21 -42.76
CA PHE A 823 30.43 1.97 -43.55
C PHE A 823 31.08 2.12 -44.92
N LYS A 824 31.53 1.01 -45.51
CA LYS A 824 32.01 0.99 -46.90
C LYS A 824 30.83 0.83 -47.87
N GLU A 825 30.95 1.43 -49.06
CA GLU A 825 29.92 1.33 -50.10
C GLU A 825 29.62 -0.13 -50.48
N SER A 826 30.66 -0.98 -50.53
CA SER A 826 30.54 -2.42 -50.84
C SER A 826 29.63 -3.15 -49.86
N ASP A 827 29.76 -2.86 -48.56
CA ASP A 827 29.12 -3.63 -47.50
C ASP A 827 27.62 -3.34 -47.44
N LEU A 828 27.23 -2.08 -47.70
CA LEU A 828 25.82 -1.69 -47.79
C LEU A 828 25.17 -2.25 -49.07
N LEU A 829 25.88 -2.23 -50.21
CA LEU A 829 25.37 -2.80 -51.47
C LEU A 829 25.22 -4.32 -51.41
N GLU A 830 26.13 -5.02 -50.74
CA GLU A 830 26.03 -6.47 -50.54
C GLU A 830 24.75 -6.80 -49.74
N LYS A 831 24.50 -6.09 -48.63
CA LYS A 831 23.29 -6.26 -47.82
C LYS A 831 22.02 -5.91 -48.61
N LEU A 832 22.03 -4.86 -49.43
CA LEU A 832 20.91 -4.52 -50.31
C LEU A 832 20.61 -5.63 -51.34
N GLY A 833 21.66 -6.21 -51.94
CA GLY A 833 21.56 -7.29 -52.91
C GLY A 833 21.07 -8.63 -52.35
N GLN A 834 21.00 -8.77 -51.02
CA GLN A 834 20.37 -9.93 -50.37
C GLN A 834 18.84 -9.86 -50.37
N TYR A 835 18.26 -8.66 -50.47
CA TYR A 835 16.81 -8.45 -50.41
C TYR A 835 16.18 -8.04 -51.74
N ILE A 836 16.97 -7.49 -52.67
CA ILE A 836 16.52 -7.07 -54.00
C ILE A 836 17.28 -7.86 -55.07
N ASP A 837 16.54 -8.49 -56.00
CA ASP A 837 17.09 -9.09 -57.22
C ASP A 837 16.52 -8.33 -58.43
N TYR A 838 17.33 -7.44 -59.00
CA TYR A 838 16.95 -6.61 -60.14
C TYR A 838 17.76 -6.99 -61.37
N ARG A 839 17.06 -7.38 -62.43
CA ARG A 839 17.60 -7.53 -63.79
C ARG A 839 16.86 -6.54 -64.68
N MET A 840 17.61 -5.69 -65.38
CA MET A 840 17.04 -4.77 -66.38
C MET A 840 16.28 -5.53 -67.47
#